data_AF-A0A7L1J5Y6-F1
#
_entry.id   AF-A0A7L1J5Y6-F1
#
_cell.length_a   1.000
_cell.length_b   1.000
_cell.length_c   1.000
_cell.angle_alpha   90.00
_cell.angle_beta   90.00
_cell.angle_gamma   90.00
#
_symmetry.space_group_name_H-M   'P 1'
#
loop_
_entity.id
_entity.type
_entity.pdbx_description
1 polymer ?
#
loop_
_entity_poly.entity_id
_entity_poly.type
_entity_poly.pdbx_seq_one_letter_code
_entity_poly.pdbx_strand_id
1 'polypeptide(L)'
;MEPTAHSQRQASTASSTETAEDLASKLNAALRNKDEKAVQQLLEKGADVNSRAGSGWTPLQSAVQADHEYLVKLLLNKGACPHARKDNGGTAFIEAAAVGNVNILKLLLDCGIDINDRDDNGFTAFMEAAWYGNEEALRFLYSKGADVNLRRVVSEEKAKLHKGGATALMDACRECHFPVVKILVQEMGADVNICDNKDRNALIHALKKPDSKQRYKSAVSIGHFLLDCGIDVTSKDECGKTALILAVEMQSTDLVKALLEKGEIDIDDADEEGNTALMVAVEKNDYEIAKLLCEQGARTDVGNLIAVANRNRSRNMAHLLLQHNAKYVPETFEDWEPNSKRWRDQLKKLHQMYRPMIGKLKTFQYIHHRIQTTSQGGIYLGLHGETEVAVRTRRSTEGDNEKRFFEQCGNSKHLLKLFQFEKARGYMYLCFPLWEKNLEEHLQEPKDHKDYKDALRMIFQAVRELHSLGFAHQDLQPSNFLIDLGGKIYLVDFDNKRKLIEDKKELKNSDLEALGRLVLYVLAGGKKPLHQVSTQDLPANSPDYREALDLVRCLVSHDERGLEGLSKHPYFSSKQARFQFLKGIWNKIKYLPNRNTVFQDTERFPYPEWTKEIDKKVLHIMENPKRIKPTKYNNSVTDLLRFIRNLDEHPDSSVSNRIGDYTEYFLRLFPALTVYVYNSLCQNPKYSHLADIQDPS
;
A
#
# COMPACT_ATOMS: atom_id res chain seq x y z
N MET A 1 -2.39 56.12 27.06
CA MET A 1 -1.08 56.59 27.58
C MET A 1 -0.52 55.48 28.44
N GLU A 2 0.52 54.83 27.92
CA GLU A 2 1.37 53.80 28.54
C GLU A 2 2.46 54.48 29.43
N PRO A 3 3.25 53.80 30.31
CA PRO A 3 4.09 52.67 29.88
C PRO A 3 4.55 51.57 30.91
N THR A 4 4.76 50.36 30.36
CA THR A 4 5.88 49.40 30.49
C THR A 4 6.45 48.81 31.82
N ALA A 5 6.56 47.47 31.78
CA ALA A 5 7.77 46.61 31.92
C ALA A 5 8.07 45.83 33.22
N HIS A 6 8.04 44.49 33.04
CA HIS A 6 8.94 43.42 33.50
C HIS A 6 9.37 43.31 34.98
N SER A 7 8.93 42.22 35.62
CA SER A 7 9.83 41.14 36.09
C SER A 7 9.01 39.98 36.67
N GLN A 8 8.90 38.88 35.93
CA GLN A 8 8.53 37.58 36.48
C GLN A 8 9.62 36.58 36.11
N ARG A 9 10.44 36.22 37.10
CA ARG A 9 11.14 34.95 37.12
C ARG A 9 11.10 34.37 38.54
N GLN A 10 10.73 33.10 38.56
CA GLN A 10 10.99 32.08 39.57
C GLN A 10 10.12 32.08 40.84
N ALA A 11 9.02 31.34 40.74
CA ALA A 11 8.71 30.27 41.69
C ALA A 11 7.98 29.15 40.92
N SER A 12 8.76 28.28 40.26
CA SER A 12 8.24 27.04 39.70
C SER A 12 8.22 25.98 40.80
N THR A 13 7.09 25.90 41.53
CA THR A 13 6.71 24.72 42.28
C THR A 13 5.80 23.84 41.44
N ALA A 14 6.10 22.54 41.51
CA ALA A 14 5.54 21.46 40.73
C ALA A 14 4.03 21.25 40.90
N SER A 15 3.39 20.81 39.82
CA SER A 15 2.25 19.89 39.87
C SER A 15 2.12 19.21 38.51
N SER A 16 2.98 18.23 38.25
CA SER A 16 2.70 17.21 37.24
C SER A 16 1.53 16.38 37.77
N THR A 17 0.32 16.61 37.26
CA THR A 17 -0.77 15.64 37.44
C THR A 17 -0.37 14.37 36.69
N GLU A 18 0.21 13.39 37.40
CA GLU A 18 0.35 12.03 36.85
C GLU A 18 -1.07 11.57 36.46
N THR A 19 -1.28 11.30 35.18
CA THR A 19 -2.57 10.85 34.69
C THR A 19 -2.82 9.41 35.15
N ALA A 20 -4.08 9.00 35.26
CA ALA A 20 -4.41 7.61 35.58
C ALA A 20 -3.78 6.61 34.59
N GLU A 21 -3.61 7.03 33.33
CA GLU A 21 -2.95 6.26 32.28
C GLU A 21 -1.43 6.12 32.49
N ASP A 22 -0.77 7.16 33.01
CA ASP A 22 0.65 7.12 33.37
C ASP A 22 0.88 6.19 34.57
N LEU A 23 0.02 6.24 35.59
CA LEU A 23 0.04 5.30 36.72
C LEU A 23 -0.22 3.85 36.29
N ALA A 24 -1.18 3.61 35.40
CA ALA A 24 -1.47 2.28 34.84
C ALA A 24 -0.26 1.71 34.07
N SER A 25 0.40 2.56 33.28
CA SER A 25 1.59 2.19 32.51
C SER A 25 2.77 1.87 33.42
N LYS A 26 3.00 2.70 34.44
CA LYS A 26 4.05 2.48 35.47
C LYS A 26 3.80 1.21 36.27
N LEU A 27 2.56 0.95 36.68
CA LEU A 27 2.21 -0.26 37.43
C LEU A 27 2.46 -1.53 36.60
N ASN A 28 2.02 -1.55 35.33
CA ASN A 28 2.28 -2.67 34.44
C ASN A 28 3.78 -2.89 34.19
N ALA A 29 4.56 -1.81 34.02
CA ALA A 29 6.01 -1.91 33.86
C ALA A 29 6.69 -2.49 35.12
N ALA A 30 6.31 -2.02 36.31
CA ALA A 30 6.83 -2.53 37.58
C ALA A 30 6.54 -4.03 37.76
N LEU A 31 5.33 -4.48 37.39
CA LEU A 31 4.93 -5.89 37.45
C LEU A 31 5.75 -6.77 36.50
N ARG A 32 5.95 -6.33 35.25
CA ARG A 32 6.79 -7.05 34.28
C ARG A 32 8.25 -7.15 34.74
N ASN A 33 8.73 -6.14 35.46
CA ASN A 33 10.07 -6.11 36.03
C ASN A 33 10.18 -6.84 37.38
N LYS A 34 9.08 -7.39 37.91
CA LYS A 34 9.02 -8.06 39.22
C LYS A 34 9.44 -7.15 40.39
N ASP A 35 9.27 -5.82 40.27
CA ASP A 35 9.65 -4.86 41.30
C ASP A 35 8.53 -4.72 42.35
N GLU A 36 8.53 -5.61 43.34
CA GLU A 36 7.50 -5.65 44.38
C GLU A 36 7.36 -4.32 45.13
N LYS A 37 8.46 -3.62 45.37
CA LYS A 37 8.47 -2.36 46.11
C LYS A 37 7.81 -1.25 45.29
N ALA A 38 8.15 -1.14 44.00
CA ALA A 38 7.51 -0.19 43.11
C ALA A 38 6.01 -0.49 42.95
N VAL A 39 5.63 -1.76 42.83
CA VAL A 39 4.22 -2.18 42.75
C VAL A 39 3.43 -1.73 43.99
N GLN A 40 3.94 -2.01 45.19
CA GLN A 40 3.28 -1.58 46.43
C GLN A 40 3.15 -0.05 46.50
N GLN A 41 4.22 0.69 46.21
CA GLN A 41 4.20 2.15 46.21
C GLN A 41 3.20 2.74 45.20
N LEU A 42 3.09 2.15 44.02
CA LEU A 42 2.15 2.60 42.98
C LEU A 42 0.70 2.32 43.40
N LEU A 43 0.42 1.16 43.98
CA LEU A 43 -0.90 0.84 44.52
C LEU A 43 -1.27 1.75 45.70
N GLU A 44 -0.33 2.08 46.58
CA GLU A 44 -0.51 3.05 47.68
C GLU A 44 -0.78 4.47 47.18
N LYS A 45 -0.18 4.86 46.05
CA LYS A 45 -0.45 6.14 45.36
C LYS A 45 -1.80 6.17 44.63
N GLY A 46 -2.58 5.10 44.69
CA GLY A 46 -3.90 5.02 44.09
C GLY A 46 -3.92 4.55 42.63
N ALA A 47 -2.87 3.86 42.16
CA ALA A 47 -2.93 3.17 40.88
C ALA A 47 -4.06 2.12 40.90
N ASP A 48 -4.93 2.16 39.89
CA ASP A 48 -6.04 1.22 39.77
C ASP A 48 -5.52 -0.19 39.45
N VAL A 49 -5.82 -1.13 40.34
CA VAL A 49 -5.45 -2.56 40.25
C VAL A 49 -6.10 -3.26 39.05
N ASN A 50 -7.16 -2.68 38.48
CA ASN A 50 -7.86 -3.18 37.30
C ASN A 50 -7.63 -2.32 36.04
N SER A 51 -6.68 -1.38 36.11
CA SER A 51 -6.33 -0.53 34.97
C SER A 51 -5.90 -1.36 33.76
N ARG A 52 -6.15 -0.83 32.56
CA ARG A 52 -5.72 -1.43 31.30
C ARG A 52 -4.56 -0.63 30.72
N ALA A 53 -3.50 -1.29 30.29
CA ALA A 53 -2.37 -0.66 29.62
C ALA A 53 -2.05 -1.35 28.28
N GLY A 54 -1.61 -0.55 27.29
CA GLY A 54 -1.28 -1.05 25.95
C GLY A 54 -2.46 -1.79 25.32
N SER A 55 -2.24 -3.04 24.88
CA SER A 55 -3.25 -3.94 24.30
C SER A 55 -4.26 -4.50 25.32
N GLY A 56 -4.73 -3.66 26.23
CA GLY A 56 -5.71 -4.04 27.23
C GLY A 56 -5.18 -4.87 28.40
N TRP A 57 -3.86 -4.95 28.59
CA TRP A 57 -3.26 -5.74 29.67
C TRP A 57 -3.63 -5.21 31.04
N THR A 58 -4.06 -6.11 31.93
CA THR A 58 -4.30 -5.80 33.34
C THR A 58 -3.06 -6.06 34.19
N PRO A 59 -2.93 -5.38 35.35
CA PRO A 59 -1.92 -5.70 36.35
C PRO A 59 -1.85 -7.20 36.67
N LEU A 60 -2.99 -7.86 36.86
CA LEU A 60 -3.03 -9.29 37.17
C LEU A 60 -2.39 -10.14 36.06
N GLN A 61 -2.74 -9.88 34.80
CA GLN A 61 -2.14 -10.59 33.66
C GLN A 61 -0.64 -10.31 33.54
N SER A 62 -0.20 -9.07 33.77
CA SER A 62 1.23 -8.72 33.78
C SER A 62 2.00 -9.46 34.88
N ALA A 63 1.41 -9.64 36.07
CA ALA A 63 1.99 -10.42 37.16
C ALA A 63 2.07 -11.92 36.85
N VAL A 64 1.03 -12.46 36.20
CA VAL A 64 1.00 -13.85 35.73
C VAL A 64 2.07 -14.08 34.66
N GLN A 65 2.16 -13.20 33.66
CA GLN A 65 3.14 -13.29 32.59
C GLN A 65 4.58 -13.17 33.10
N ALA A 66 4.77 -12.42 34.18
CA ALA A 66 6.04 -12.34 34.89
C ALA A 66 6.34 -13.58 35.73
N ASP A 67 5.42 -14.55 35.83
CA ASP A 67 5.55 -15.76 36.63
C ASP A 67 5.89 -15.46 38.10
N HIS A 68 5.11 -14.56 38.71
CA HIS A 68 5.38 -14.08 40.07
C HIS A 68 4.20 -14.27 41.02
N GLU A 69 4.13 -15.45 41.64
CA GLU A 69 3.00 -15.88 42.48
C GLU A 69 2.65 -14.87 43.61
N TYR A 70 3.65 -14.29 44.27
CA TYR A 70 3.41 -13.27 45.31
C TYR A 70 2.68 -12.03 44.78
N LEU A 71 3.07 -11.51 43.61
CA LEU A 71 2.44 -10.34 43.01
C LEU A 71 1.02 -10.67 42.54
N VAL A 72 0.79 -11.87 42.02
CA VAL A 72 -0.56 -12.36 41.70
C VAL A 72 -1.44 -12.36 42.96
N LYS A 73 -0.98 -12.93 44.07
CA LYS A 73 -1.70 -12.93 45.35
C LYS A 73 -1.94 -11.51 45.87
N LEU A 74 -0.93 -10.65 45.82
CA LEU A 74 -1.03 -9.25 46.26
C LEU A 74 -2.14 -8.52 45.49
N LEU A 75 -2.15 -8.64 44.15
CA LEU A 75 -3.13 -7.98 43.30
C LEU A 75 -4.55 -8.53 43.54
N LEU A 76 -4.72 -9.85 43.64
CA LEU A 76 -6.01 -10.46 43.98
C LEU A 76 -6.54 -9.96 45.35
N ASN A 77 -5.67 -9.91 46.38
CA ASN A 77 -6.02 -9.37 47.69
C ASN A 77 -6.37 -7.87 47.66
N LYS A 78 -5.86 -7.13 46.67
CA LYS A 78 -6.17 -5.71 46.44
C LYS A 78 -7.39 -5.50 45.53
N GLY A 79 -8.10 -6.57 45.15
CA GLY A 79 -9.34 -6.48 44.36
C GLY A 79 -9.15 -6.54 42.84
N ALA A 80 -8.05 -7.12 42.36
CA ALA A 80 -7.91 -7.43 40.95
C ALA A 80 -9.01 -8.40 40.49
N CYS A 81 -9.66 -8.10 39.38
CA CYS A 81 -10.71 -8.93 38.80
C CYS A 81 -10.10 -10.12 38.04
N PRO A 82 -10.29 -11.37 38.50
CA PRO A 82 -9.74 -12.56 37.84
C PRO A 82 -10.35 -12.83 36.46
N HIS A 83 -11.56 -12.33 36.21
CA HIS A 83 -12.31 -12.46 34.96
C HIS A 83 -12.02 -11.34 33.94
N ALA A 84 -11.13 -10.39 34.27
CA ALA A 84 -10.80 -9.31 33.36
C ALA A 84 -10.08 -9.85 32.10
N ARG A 85 -10.49 -9.33 30.94
CA ARG A 85 -10.01 -9.79 29.62
C ARG A 85 -9.17 -8.72 28.94
N LYS A 86 -8.02 -9.07 28.37
CA LYS A 86 -7.26 -8.13 27.50
C LYS A 86 -7.92 -8.02 26.12
N ASP A 87 -7.36 -7.23 25.20
CA ASP A 87 -8.04 -6.90 23.94
C ASP A 87 -8.31 -8.10 23.01
N ASN A 88 -7.63 -9.24 23.21
CA ASN A 88 -7.91 -10.50 22.49
C ASN A 88 -8.90 -11.42 23.22
N GLY A 89 -9.47 -10.97 24.33
CA GLY A 89 -10.36 -11.77 25.18
C GLY A 89 -9.64 -12.63 26.22
N GLY A 90 -8.31 -12.74 26.21
CA GLY A 90 -7.57 -13.61 27.13
C GLY A 90 -7.68 -13.17 28.59
N THR A 91 -7.84 -14.12 29.51
CA THR A 91 -7.89 -13.91 30.97
C THR A 91 -6.54 -14.25 31.62
N ALA A 92 -6.33 -13.84 32.88
CA ALA A 92 -5.14 -14.22 33.63
C ALA A 92 -4.94 -15.75 33.73
N PHE A 93 -6.03 -16.53 33.70
CA PHE A 93 -5.97 -17.99 33.75
C PHE A 93 -5.42 -18.61 32.46
N ILE A 94 -5.84 -18.08 31.31
CA ILE A 94 -5.32 -18.48 30.00
C ILE A 94 -3.82 -18.18 29.93
N GLU A 95 -3.39 -16.98 30.35
CA GLU A 95 -1.96 -16.62 30.39
C GLU A 95 -1.14 -17.51 31.34
N ALA A 96 -1.72 -17.92 32.48
CA ALA A 96 -1.03 -18.77 33.44
C ALA A 96 -0.70 -20.15 32.85
N ALA A 97 -1.53 -20.65 31.94
CA ALA A 97 -1.27 -21.90 31.24
C ALA A 97 -0.20 -21.76 30.17
N ALA A 98 -0.11 -20.62 29.48
CA ALA A 98 0.99 -20.30 28.56
C ALA A 98 2.34 -20.21 29.29
N VAL A 99 2.35 -19.67 30.51
CA VAL A 99 3.54 -19.65 31.40
C VAL A 99 3.86 -21.04 31.97
N GLY A 100 2.82 -21.85 32.24
CA GLY A 100 2.96 -23.21 32.74
C GLY A 100 3.00 -23.34 34.27
N ASN A 101 2.75 -22.25 35.02
CA ASN A 101 2.81 -22.28 36.48
C ASN A 101 1.51 -22.81 37.10
N VAL A 102 1.56 -24.05 37.59
CA VAL A 102 0.43 -24.75 38.23
C VAL A 102 -0.08 -24.06 39.49
N ASN A 103 0.80 -23.42 40.29
CA ASN A 103 0.35 -22.72 41.50
C ASN A 103 -0.51 -21.51 41.13
N ILE A 104 -0.10 -20.74 40.12
CA ILE A 104 -0.88 -19.60 39.62
C ILE A 104 -2.20 -20.08 39.02
N LEU A 105 -2.19 -21.15 38.22
CA LEU A 105 -3.42 -21.77 37.70
C LEU A 105 -4.38 -22.17 38.83
N LYS A 106 -3.86 -22.80 39.88
CA LYS A 106 -4.65 -23.18 41.05
C LYS A 106 -5.26 -21.97 41.77
N LEU A 107 -4.46 -20.93 42.02
CA LEU A 107 -4.94 -19.70 42.67
C LEU A 107 -6.07 -19.02 41.89
N LEU A 108 -5.94 -18.99 40.56
CA LEU A 108 -6.94 -18.38 39.69
C LEU A 108 -8.20 -19.24 39.55
N LEU A 109 -8.06 -20.56 39.54
CA LEU A 109 -9.21 -21.48 39.53
C LEU A 109 -10.02 -21.39 40.83
N ASP A 110 -9.35 -21.23 41.99
CA ASP A 110 -10.00 -20.99 43.28
C ASP A 110 -10.81 -19.67 43.30
N CYS A 111 -10.59 -18.77 42.34
CA CYS A 111 -11.40 -17.55 42.14
C CYS A 111 -12.68 -17.75 41.32
N GLY A 112 -13.03 -18.99 40.97
CA GLY A 112 -14.28 -19.33 40.28
C GLY A 112 -14.24 -19.25 38.76
N ILE A 113 -13.05 -19.27 38.15
CA ILE A 113 -12.89 -19.29 36.69
C ILE A 113 -13.35 -20.64 36.14
N ASP A 114 -14.05 -20.63 35.00
CA ASP A 114 -14.38 -21.84 34.26
C ASP A 114 -13.10 -22.45 33.63
N ILE A 115 -12.87 -23.75 33.89
CA ILE A 115 -11.72 -24.50 33.38
C ILE A 115 -11.64 -24.48 31.84
N ASN A 116 -12.79 -24.34 31.16
CA ASN A 116 -12.92 -24.29 29.71
C ASN A 116 -13.21 -22.87 29.19
N ASP A 117 -12.97 -21.84 29.99
CA ASP A 117 -13.04 -20.45 29.52
C ASP A 117 -12.08 -20.23 28.35
N ARG A 118 -12.47 -19.34 27.43
CA ARG A 118 -11.76 -19.09 26.17
C ARG A 118 -11.66 -17.62 25.80
N ASP A 119 -10.62 -17.29 25.03
CA ASP A 119 -10.44 -15.96 24.43
C ASP A 119 -11.31 -15.75 23.17
N ASP A 120 -11.20 -14.58 22.53
CA ASP A 120 -11.98 -14.23 21.32
C ASP A 120 -11.52 -14.99 20.05
N ASN A 121 -10.47 -15.80 20.17
CA ASN A 121 -9.98 -16.72 19.16
C ASN A 121 -10.30 -18.19 19.50
N GLY A 122 -10.98 -18.42 20.63
CA GLY A 122 -11.38 -19.74 21.11
C GLY A 122 -10.29 -20.50 21.87
N PHE A 123 -9.13 -19.90 22.18
CA PHE A 123 -8.07 -20.54 22.95
C PHE A 123 -8.50 -20.71 24.40
N THR A 124 -8.40 -21.94 24.90
CA THR A 124 -8.54 -22.26 26.34
C THR A 124 -7.17 -22.33 27.00
N ALA A 125 -7.15 -22.32 28.33
CA ALA A 125 -5.93 -22.59 29.10
C ALA A 125 -5.27 -23.93 28.69
N PHE A 126 -6.07 -24.96 28.40
CA PHE A 126 -5.56 -26.27 27.98
C PHE A 126 -4.84 -26.21 26.63
N MET A 127 -5.38 -25.43 25.67
CA MET A 127 -4.73 -25.21 24.37
C MET A 127 -3.43 -24.41 24.50
N GLU A 128 -3.39 -23.38 25.35
CA GLU A 128 -2.16 -22.62 25.60
C GLU A 128 -1.06 -23.49 26.22
N ALA A 129 -1.41 -24.32 27.23
CA ALA A 129 -0.45 -25.27 27.79
C ALA A 129 0.12 -26.22 26.73
N ALA A 130 -0.71 -26.68 25.79
CA ALA A 130 -0.28 -27.54 24.69
C ALA A 130 0.61 -26.80 23.67
N TRP A 131 0.26 -25.57 23.33
CA TRP A 131 1.01 -24.71 22.41
C TRP A 131 2.42 -24.41 22.93
N TYR A 132 2.56 -24.13 24.22
CA TYR A 132 3.84 -23.79 24.85
C TYR A 132 4.62 -25.00 25.38
N GLY A 133 4.06 -26.21 25.28
CA GLY A 133 4.75 -27.43 25.71
C GLY A 133 4.74 -27.66 27.23
N ASN A 134 3.81 -27.06 27.97
CA ASN A 134 3.78 -27.07 29.43
C ASN A 134 3.11 -28.34 29.97
N GLU A 135 3.86 -29.43 30.08
CA GLU A 135 3.35 -30.75 30.50
C GLU A 135 2.66 -30.74 31.86
N GLU A 136 3.22 -30.07 32.86
CA GLU A 136 2.66 -30.04 34.22
C GLU A 136 1.33 -29.28 34.27
N ALA A 137 1.25 -28.13 33.60
CA ALA A 137 0.02 -27.36 33.46
C ALA A 137 -1.05 -28.18 32.73
N LEU A 138 -0.68 -28.88 31.66
CA LEU A 138 -1.58 -29.74 30.90
C LEU A 138 -2.19 -30.84 31.80
N ARG A 139 -1.35 -31.53 32.59
CA ARG A 139 -1.79 -32.57 33.54
C ARG A 139 -2.69 -32.01 34.63
N PHE A 140 -2.34 -30.83 35.17
CA PHE A 140 -3.17 -30.15 36.16
C PHE A 140 -4.55 -29.80 35.58
N LEU A 141 -4.59 -29.14 34.42
CA LEU A 141 -5.84 -28.72 33.78
C LEU A 141 -6.74 -29.92 33.44
N TYR A 142 -6.16 -31.00 32.90
CA TYR A 142 -6.87 -32.25 32.67
C TYR A 142 -7.46 -32.84 33.96
N SER A 143 -6.70 -32.87 35.06
CA SER A 143 -7.19 -33.34 36.37
C SER A 143 -8.33 -32.49 36.95
N LYS A 144 -8.51 -31.26 36.45
CA LYS A 144 -9.58 -30.34 36.80
C LYS A 144 -10.76 -30.37 35.83
N GLY A 145 -10.76 -31.25 34.84
CA GLY A 145 -11.86 -31.44 33.91
C GLY A 145 -11.81 -30.54 32.67
N ALA A 146 -10.61 -30.08 32.26
CA ALA A 146 -10.44 -29.46 30.96
C ALA A 146 -10.83 -30.44 29.84
N ASP A 147 -11.62 -29.97 28.87
CA ASP A 147 -12.02 -30.79 27.72
C ASP A 147 -10.91 -30.78 26.66
N VAL A 148 -10.31 -31.95 26.49
CA VAL A 148 -9.14 -32.21 25.64
C VAL A 148 -9.46 -32.02 24.15
N ASN A 149 -10.69 -32.30 23.75
CA ASN A 149 -11.12 -32.37 22.35
C ASN A 149 -11.91 -31.13 21.91
N LEU A 150 -11.90 -30.06 22.71
CA LEU A 150 -12.51 -28.79 22.32
C LEU A 150 -11.93 -28.27 21.00
N ARG A 151 -12.84 -27.85 20.12
CA ARG A 151 -12.53 -27.17 18.87
C ARG A 151 -12.68 -25.67 19.08
N ARG A 152 -11.67 -24.88 18.68
CA ARG A 152 -11.70 -23.41 18.83
C ARG A 152 -12.95 -22.82 18.18
N VAL A 153 -13.79 -22.17 18.99
CA VAL A 153 -14.95 -21.40 18.53
C VAL A 153 -14.54 -19.95 18.36
N VAL A 154 -14.78 -19.41 17.17
CA VAL A 154 -14.43 -18.02 16.80
C VAL A 154 -15.68 -17.24 16.39
N SER A 155 -15.55 -15.93 16.18
CA SER A 155 -16.65 -15.10 15.67
C SER A 155 -17.17 -15.60 14.31
N GLU A 156 -18.42 -15.28 13.98
CA GLU A 156 -19.05 -15.70 12.73
C GLU A 156 -18.26 -15.22 11.50
N GLU A 157 -17.68 -14.02 11.54
CA GLU A 157 -16.85 -13.46 10.47
C GLU A 157 -15.57 -14.26 10.27
N LYS A 158 -14.93 -14.71 11.36
CA LYS A 158 -13.74 -15.57 11.30
C LYS A 158 -14.12 -16.97 10.78
N ALA A 159 -15.26 -17.52 11.20
CA ALA A 159 -15.75 -18.82 10.75
C ALA A 159 -16.07 -18.83 9.24
N LYS A 160 -16.65 -17.75 8.70
CA LYS A 160 -16.85 -17.55 7.25
C LYS A 160 -15.55 -17.55 6.43
N LEU A 161 -14.42 -17.28 7.06
CA LEU A 161 -13.08 -17.37 6.47
C LEU A 161 -12.39 -18.71 6.75
N HIS A 162 -13.15 -19.73 7.16
CA HIS A 162 -12.64 -21.05 7.56
C HIS A 162 -11.57 -20.98 8.67
N LYS A 163 -11.65 -19.98 9.56
CA LYS A 163 -10.79 -19.90 10.75
C LYS A 163 -11.46 -20.58 11.94
N GLY A 164 -10.65 -21.06 12.89
CA GLY A 164 -11.11 -21.79 14.08
C GLY A 164 -11.09 -23.31 13.86
N GLY A 165 -11.72 -24.05 14.77
CA GLY A 165 -11.88 -25.50 14.71
C GLY A 165 -10.70 -26.32 15.26
N ALA A 166 -9.53 -25.71 15.44
CA ALA A 166 -8.33 -26.42 15.89
C ALA A 166 -8.40 -26.84 17.38
N THR A 167 -7.62 -27.87 17.73
CA THR A 167 -7.57 -28.49 19.08
C THR A 167 -6.18 -28.34 19.73
N ALA A 168 -6.09 -28.67 21.02
CA ALA A 168 -4.82 -28.69 21.76
C ALA A 168 -3.78 -29.65 21.14
N LEU A 169 -4.22 -30.80 20.60
CA LEU A 169 -3.35 -31.74 19.91
C LEU A 169 -2.72 -31.12 18.66
N MET A 170 -3.50 -30.37 17.88
CA MET A 170 -3.00 -29.67 16.69
C MET A 170 -2.00 -28.58 17.03
N ASP A 171 -2.15 -27.92 18.19
CA ASP A 171 -1.22 -26.91 18.68
C ASP A 171 0.12 -27.53 19.10
N ALA A 172 0.08 -28.61 19.89
CA ALA A 172 1.27 -29.36 20.27
C ALA A 172 2.01 -29.94 19.05
N CYS A 173 1.27 -30.41 18.04
CA CYS A 173 1.84 -30.89 16.78
C CYS A 173 2.54 -29.77 16.00
N ARG A 174 1.87 -28.62 15.84
CA ARG A 174 2.41 -27.45 15.14
C ARG A 174 3.69 -26.93 15.78
N GLU A 175 3.72 -26.84 17.10
CA GLU A 175 4.90 -26.40 17.85
C GLU A 175 5.93 -27.52 18.09
N CYS A 176 5.65 -28.71 17.55
CA CYS A 176 6.54 -29.87 17.57
C CYS A 176 6.91 -30.33 19.00
N HIS A 177 5.97 -30.25 19.94
CA HIS A 177 6.13 -30.71 21.33
C HIS A 177 5.81 -32.21 21.45
N PHE A 178 6.73 -33.07 20.99
CA PHE A 178 6.49 -34.52 20.95
C PHE A 178 6.09 -35.17 22.29
N PRO A 179 6.68 -34.80 23.46
CA PRO A 179 6.20 -35.30 24.75
C PRO A 179 4.74 -34.94 25.03
N VAL A 180 4.35 -33.69 24.78
CA VAL A 180 2.95 -33.24 24.96
C VAL A 180 2.00 -33.98 24.01
N VAL A 181 2.38 -34.21 22.75
CA VAL A 181 1.59 -35.00 21.81
C VAL A 181 1.34 -36.42 22.36
N LYS A 182 2.37 -37.07 22.92
CA LYS A 182 2.21 -38.39 23.56
C LYS A 182 1.27 -38.34 24.75
N ILE A 183 1.43 -37.36 25.64
CA ILE A 183 0.56 -37.19 26.81
C ILE A 183 -0.89 -37.02 26.37
N LEU A 184 -1.15 -36.14 25.40
CA LEU A 184 -2.48 -35.87 24.89
C LEU A 184 -3.15 -37.14 24.33
N VAL A 185 -2.46 -37.88 23.47
CA VAL A 185 -3.03 -39.05 22.80
C VAL A 185 -3.12 -40.27 23.73
N GLN A 186 -2.05 -40.57 24.47
CA GLN A 186 -1.95 -41.82 25.24
C GLN A 186 -2.57 -41.72 26.63
N GLU A 187 -2.54 -40.54 27.26
CA GLU A 187 -2.97 -40.39 28.65
C GLU A 187 -4.29 -39.60 28.80
N MET A 188 -4.60 -38.73 27.84
CA MET A 188 -5.73 -37.79 27.95
C MET A 188 -6.85 -38.04 26.91
N GLY A 189 -6.71 -39.06 26.05
CA GLY A 189 -7.75 -39.44 25.09
C GLY A 189 -8.02 -38.39 24.00
N ALA A 190 -6.98 -37.66 23.58
CA ALA A 190 -7.09 -36.74 22.44
C ALA A 190 -7.41 -37.51 21.15
N ASP A 191 -8.46 -37.08 20.44
CA ASP A 191 -8.85 -37.65 19.15
C ASP A 191 -7.95 -37.10 18.04
N VAL A 192 -7.17 -38.00 17.44
CA VAL A 192 -6.19 -37.68 16.38
C VAL A 192 -6.85 -37.27 15.06
N ASN A 193 -8.14 -37.60 14.85
CA ASN A 193 -8.85 -37.42 13.59
C ASN A 193 -9.75 -36.19 13.56
N ILE A 194 -9.81 -35.40 14.64
CA ILE A 194 -10.50 -34.11 14.59
C ILE A 194 -9.82 -33.23 13.55
N CYS A 195 -10.64 -32.53 12.76
CA CYS A 195 -10.19 -31.54 11.79
C CYS A 195 -10.59 -30.12 12.20
N ASP A 196 -9.74 -29.15 11.86
CA ASP A 196 -10.06 -27.74 11.98
C ASP A 196 -11.05 -27.28 10.90
N ASN A 197 -11.39 -25.98 10.86
CA ASN A 197 -12.37 -25.48 9.88
C ASN A 197 -11.85 -25.43 8.43
N LYS A 198 -10.59 -25.82 8.19
CA LYS A 198 -9.99 -26.02 6.87
C LYS A 198 -9.74 -27.50 6.57
N ASP A 199 -10.40 -28.39 7.30
CA ASP A 199 -10.26 -29.84 7.14
C ASP A 199 -8.83 -30.36 7.38
N ARG A 200 -8.05 -29.66 8.22
CA ARG A 200 -6.69 -30.07 8.59
C ARG A 200 -6.70 -30.82 9.92
N ASN A 201 -6.07 -31.98 9.95
CA ASN A 201 -5.88 -32.77 11.17
C ASN A 201 -4.51 -32.51 11.83
N ALA A 202 -4.22 -33.25 12.91
CA ALA A 202 -2.98 -33.13 13.67
C ALA A 202 -1.71 -33.46 12.85
N LEU A 203 -1.78 -34.40 11.90
CA LEU A 203 -0.67 -34.77 11.04
C LEU A 203 -0.27 -33.60 10.13
N ILE A 204 -1.25 -32.96 9.47
CA ILE A 204 -1.00 -31.78 8.62
C ILE A 204 -0.37 -30.63 9.41
N HIS A 205 -0.77 -30.45 10.67
CA HIS A 205 -0.15 -29.47 11.55
C HIS A 205 1.30 -29.82 11.93
N ALA A 206 1.61 -31.11 12.15
CA ALA A 206 2.96 -31.58 12.47
C ALA A 206 3.94 -31.43 11.29
N LEU A 207 3.48 -31.68 10.06
CA LEU A 207 4.33 -31.71 8.87
C LEU A 207 4.54 -30.34 8.23
N LYS A 208 3.98 -29.27 8.81
CA LYS A 208 4.15 -27.92 8.30
C LYS A 208 5.60 -27.46 8.49
N LYS A 209 6.31 -27.32 7.37
CA LYS A 209 7.73 -26.92 7.20
C LYS A 209 8.44 -26.43 8.48
N PRO A 210 9.24 -27.29 9.14
CA PRO A 210 10.02 -26.94 10.32
C PRO A 210 11.10 -25.88 9.98
N ASP A 211 11.29 -24.90 10.86
CA ASP A 211 12.26 -23.80 10.67
C ASP A 211 13.67 -24.11 11.21
N SER A 212 13.83 -25.24 11.91
CA SER A 212 15.06 -25.63 12.60
C SER A 212 15.25 -27.15 12.58
N LYS A 213 16.51 -27.59 12.68
CA LYS A 213 16.88 -29.02 12.69
C LYS A 213 16.24 -29.78 13.86
N GLN A 214 16.05 -29.13 15.01
CA GLN A 214 15.43 -29.76 16.18
C GLN A 214 13.93 -29.96 15.96
N ARG A 215 13.22 -28.92 15.48
CA ARG A 215 11.79 -29.04 15.13
C ARG A 215 11.58 -30.06 14.02
N TYR A 216 12.48 -30.15 13.04
CA TYR A 216 12.45 -31.18 12.01
C TYR A 216 12.43 -32.60 12.60
N LYS A 217 13.38 -32.94 13.47
CA LYS A 217 13.43 -34.28 14.10
C LYS A 217 12.17 -34.59 14.92
N SER A 218 11.67 -33.58 15.63
CA SER A 218 10.47 -33.72 16.45
C SER A 218 9.22 -33.90 15.58
N ALA A 219 9.06 -33.12 14.51
CA ALA A 219 7.97 -33.25 13.54
C ALA A 219 7.95 -34.64 12.89
N VAL A 220 9.10 -35.18 12.48
CA VAL A 220 9.21 -36.55 11.94
C VAL A 220 8.77 -37.58 13.00
N SER A 221 9.21 -37.41 14.26
CA SER A 221 8.84 -38.31 15.36
C SER A 221 7.34 -38.27 15.68
N ILE A 222 6.74 -37.06 15.65
CA ILE A 222 5.30 -36.86 15.79
C ILE A 222 4.56 -37.51 14.61
N GLY A 223 5.04 -37.33 13.38
CA GLY A 223 4.45 -37.94 12.18
C GLY A 223 4.36 -39.46 12.30
N HIS A 224 5.47 -40.14 12.60
CA HIS A 224 5.47 -41.59 12.84
C HIS A 224 4.52 -42.00 13.97
N PHE A 225 4.56 -41.29 15.10
CA PHE A 225 3.70 -41.60 16.23
C PHE A 225 2.20 -41.48 15.89
N LEU A 226 1.80 -40.43 15.19
CA LEU A 226 0.40 -40.25 14.78
C LEU A 226 -0.02 -41.33 13.77
N LEU A 227 0.87 -41.74 12.86
CA LEU A 227 0.62 -42.86 11.95
C LEU A 227 0.43 -44.17 12.72
N ASP A 228 1.21 -44.43 13.75
CA ASP A 228 1.06 -45.60 14.63
C ASP A 228 -0.27 -45.56 15.41
N CYS A 229 -0.77 -44.36 15.72
CA CYS A 229 -2.07 -44.14 16.37
C CYS A 229 -3.27 -44.19 15.41
N GLY A 230 -3.07 -44.45 14.12
CA GLY A 230 -4.15 -44.60 13.15
C GLY A 230 -4.81 -43.27 12.75
N ILE A 231 -4.02 -42.19 12.66
CA ILE A 231 -4.50 -40.93 12.10
C ILE A 231 -4.86 -41.09 10.61
N ASP A 232 -5.92 -40.41 10.18
CA ASP A 232 -6.27 -40.26 8.77
C ASP A 232 -5.16 -39.52 8.01
N VAL A 233 -4.72 -40.09 6.89
CA VAL A 233 -3.64 -39.56 6.05
C VAL A 233 -4.16 -38.78 4.83
N THR A 234 -5.48 -38.74 4.63
CA THR A 234 -6.11 -38.13 3.45
C THR A 234 -6.36 -36.63 3.56
N SER A 235 -6.25 -36.06 4.77
CA SER A 235 -6.37 -34.62 4.99
C SER A 235 -5.32 -33.83 4.21
N LYS A 236 -5.68 -32.60 3.81
CA LYS A 236 -4.82 -31.70 3.01
C LYS A 236 -4.59 -30.38 3.72
N ASP A 237 -3.50 -29.70 3.41
CA ASP A 237 -3.24 -28.34 3.88
C ASP A 237 -4.01 -27.27 3.07
N GLU A 238 -3.83 -26.00 3.43
CA GLU A 238 -4.49 -24.88 2.74
C GLU A 238 -4.09 -24.65 1.27
N CYS A 239 -3.07 -25.35 0.77
CA CYS A 239 -2.64 -25.33 -0.62
C CYS A 239 -3.01 -26.64 -1.34
N GLY A 240 -3.81 -27.52 -0.70
CA GLY A 240 -4.15 -28.83 -1.23
C GLY A 240 -3.04 -29.88 -1.06
N LYS A 241 -1.97 -29.60 -0.31
CA LYS A 241 -0.86 -30.56 -0.14
C LYS A 241 -1.26 -31.69 0.79
N THR A 242 -1.02 -32.91 0.34
CA THR A 242 -1.19 -34.12 1.16
C THR A 242 -0.05 -34.28 2.17
N ALA A 243 -0.24 -35.14 3.17
CA ALA A 243 0.83 -35.53 4.07
C ALA A 243 2.07 -36.08 3.34
N LEU A 244 1.87 -36.79 2.21
CA LEU A 244 2.94 -37.30 1.37
C LEU A 244 3.75 -36.16 0.74
N ILE A 245 3.09 -35.16 0.13
CA ILE A 245 3.78 -33.99 -0.45
C ILE A 245 4.57 -33.25 0.63
N LEU A 246 3.98 -33.03 1.81
CA LEU A 246 4.66 -32.36 2.93
C LEU A 246 5.90 -33.15 3.40
N ALA A 247 5.82 -34.48 3.49
CA ALA A 247 6.96 -35.34 3.85
C ALA A 247 8.09 -35.28 2.81
N VAL A 248 7.76 -35.18 1.52
CA VAL A 248 8.72 -34.96 0.44
C VAL A 248 9.36 -33.57 0.53
N GLU A 249 8.59 -32.51 0.81
CA GLU A 249 9.13 -31.16 1.01
C GLU A 249 10.08 -31.08 2.21
N MET A 250 9.80 -31.87 3.24
CA MET A 250 10.67 -32.07 4.40
C MET A 250 11.94 -32.87 4.07
N GLN A 251 12.01 -33.54 2.90
CA GLN A 251 13.10 -34.46 2.51
C GLN A 251 13.26 -35.61 3.52
N SER A 252 12.15 -36.11 4.05
CA SER A 252 12.13 -37.21 5.02
C SER A 252 11.79 -38.53 4.34
N THR A 253 12.81 -39.26 3.88
CA THR A 253 12.64 -40.56 3.22
C THR A 253 11.91 -41.57 4.11
N ASP A 254 12.23 -41.60 5.41
CA ASP A 254 11.61 -42.52 6.38
C ASP A 254 10.10 -42.27 6.54
N LEU A 255 9.69 -40.99 6.61
CA LEU A 255 8.28 -40.63 6.74
C LEU A 255 7.53 -40.87 5.42
N VAL A 256 8.13 -40.56 4.28
CA VAL A 256 7.57 -40.89 2.95
C VAL A 256 7.30 -42.39 2.88
N LYS A 257 8.27 -43.23 3.29
CA LYS A 257 8.10 -44.67 3.31
C LYS A 257 6.96 -45.11 4.22
N ALA A 258 6.92 -44.62 5.47
CA ALA A 258 5.87 -44.97 6.43
C ALA A 258 4.46 -44.55 5.97
N LEU A 259 4.35 -43.43 5.25
CA LEU A 259 3.10 -42.97 4.65
C LEU A 259 2.64 -43.93 3.53
N LEU A 260 3.53 -44.27 2.60
CA LEU A 260 3.21 -45.17 1.48
C LEU A 260 2.80 -46.58 1.96
N GLU A 261 3.34 -47.05 3.09
CA GLU A 261 2.95 -48.33 3.70
C GLU A 261 1.50 -48.38 4.22
N LYS A 262 0.82 -47.23 4.39
CA LYS A 262 -0.59 -47.20 4.84
C LYS A 262 -1.59 -47.63 3.77
N GLY A 263 -1.21 -47.70 2.49
CA GLY A 263 -2.06 -48.20 1.38
C GLY A 263 -3.28 -47.35 1.02
N GLU A 264 -3.68 -46.40 1.87
CA GLU A 264 -4.80 -45.46 1.68
C GLU A 264 -4.39 -44.17 0.95
N ILE A 265 -3.09 -43.95 0.74
CA ILE A 265 -2.57 -42.74 0.11
C ILE A 265 -2.59 -42.89 -1.41
N ASP A 266 -3.26 -41.96 -2.08
CA ASP A 266 -3.06 -41.76 -3.51
C ASP A 266 -1.70 -41.08 -3.74
N ILE A 267 -0.75 -41.86 -4.29
CA ILE A 267 0.61 -41.43 -4.57
C ILE A 267 0.68 -40.31 -5.62
N ASP A 268 -0.33 -40.21 -6.47
CA ASP A 268 -0.41 -39.26 -7.58
C ASP A 268 -1.35 -38.07 -7.28
N ASP A 269 -1.86 -37.97 -6.06
CA ASP A 269 -2.63 -36.81 -5.64
C ASP A 269 -1.79 -35.54 -5.73
N ALA A 270 -2.42 -34.48 -6.22
CA ALA A 270 -1.76 -33.22 -6.55
C ALA A 270 -2.27 -32.09 -5.66
N ASP A 271 -1.38 -31.13 -5.38
CA ASP A 271 -1.74 -29.88 -4.72
C ASP A 271 -2.52 -28.93 -5.67
N GLU A 272 -2.92 -27.75 -5.18
CA GLU A 272 -3.65 -26.75 -5.99
C GLU A 272 -2.86 -26.23 -7.20
N GLU A 273 -1.53 -26.40 -7.21
CA GLU A 273 -0.66 -26.04 -8.33
C GLU A 273 -0.48 -27.21 -9.32
N GLY A 274 -1.06 -28.37 -9.04
CA GLY A 274 -0.93 -29.59 -9.85
C GLY A 274 0.36 -30.37 -9.59
N ASN A 275 1.12 -30.04 -8.52
CA ASN A 275 2.33 -30.77 -8.19
C ASN A 275 2.00 -32.07 -7.46
N THR A 276 2.47 -33.19 -7.98
CA THR A 276 2.46 -34.48 -7.28
C THR A 276 3.70 -34.63 -6.40
N ALA A 277 3.69 -35.61 -5.49
CA ALA A 277 4.84 -35.93 -4.65
C ALA A 277 6.12 -36.20 -5.48
N LEU A 278 5.99 -36.88 -6.63
CA LEU A 278 7.12 -37.14 -7.53
C LEU A 278 7.66 -35.86 -8.16
N MET A 279 6.79 -34.94 -8.59
CA MET A 279 7.23 -33.65 -9.14
C MET A 279 8.06 -32.87 -8.12
N VAL A 280 7.57 -32.79 -6.88
CA VAL A 280 8.27 -32.10 -5.78
C VAL A 280 9.62 -32.76 -5.50
N ALA A 281 9.70 -34.10 -5.45
CA ALA A 281 10.97 -34.81 -5.23
C ALA A 281 12.01 -34.48 -6.33
N VAL A 282 11.58 -34.47 -7.59
CA VAL A 282 12.44 -34.15 -8.74
C VAL A 282 12.87 -32.68 -8.73
N GLU A 283 11.97 -31.76 -8.40
CA GLU A 283 12.27 -30.33 -8.26
C GLU A 283 13.32 -30.06 -7.18
N LYS A 284 13.16 -30.70 -6.01
CA LYS A 284 14.11 -30.65 -4.88
C LYS A 284 15.41 -31.41 -5.15
N ASN A 285 15.47 -32.16 -6.25
CA ASN A 285 16.58 -33.02 -6.60
C ASN A 285 16.87 -34.12 -5.55
N ASP A 286 15.82 -34.66 -4.93
CA ASP A 286 15.92 -35.75 -3.96
C ASP A 286 15.80 -37.11 -4.65
N TYR A 287 16.96 -37.68 -5.00
CA TYR A 287 17.03 -38.92 -5.78
C TYR A 287 16.40 -40.12 -5.05
N GLU A 288 16.65 -40.27 -3.75
CA GLU A 288 16.18 -41.43 -3.00
C GLU A 288 14.66 -41.42 -2.86
N ILE A 289 14.07 -40.25 -2.58
CA ILE A 289 12.61 -40.12 -2.52
C ILE A 289 11.98 -40.30 -3.91
N ALA A 290 12.55 -39.69 -4.95
CA ALA A 290 12.02 -39.86 -6.31
C ALA A 290 12.09 -41.32 -6.75
N LYS A 291 13.17 -42.03 -6.42
CA LYS A 291 13.33 -43.46 -6.69
C LYS A 291 12.27 -44.28 -5.95
N LEU A 292 12.10 -44.02 -4.66
CA LEU A 292 11.08 -44.69 -3.85
C LEU A 292 9.69 -44.51 -4.43
N LEU A 293 9.30 -43.29 -4.81
CA LEU A 293 8.00 -43.00 -5.41
C LEU A 293 7.81 -43.73 -6.74
N CYS A 294 8.82 -43.70 -7.63
CA CYS A 294 8.80 -44.44 -8.89
C CYS A 294 8.67 -45.96 -8.69
N GLU A 295 9.35 -46.53 -7.70
CA GLU A 295 9.27 -47.95 -7.35
C GLU A 295 7.91 -48.34 -6.76
N GLN A 296 7.24 -47.41 -6.06
CA GLN A 296 5.87 -47.57 -5.56
C GLN A 296 4.78 -47.26 -6.59
N GLY A 297 5.17 -47.01 -7.86
CA GLY A 297 4.23 -46.88 -8.97
C GLY A 297 3.70 -45.47 -9.22
N ALA A 298 4.36 -44.43 -8.69
CA ALA A 298 4.02 -43.04 -9.02
C ALA A 298 4.07 -42.82 -10.54
N ARG A 299 3.08 -42.11 -11.07
CA ARG A 299 3.01 -41.78 -12.49
C ARG A 299 4.15 -40.87 -12.90
N THR A 300 4.83 -41.25 -13.97
CA THR A 300 5.98 -40.51 -14.55
C THR A 300 5.60 -39.72 -15.81
N ASP A 301 4.34 -39.79 -16.24
CA ASP A 301 3.75 -39.02 -17.34
C ASP A 301 3.17 -37.68 -16.88
N VAL A 302 3.58 -37.22 -15.70
CA VAL A 302 3.10 -36.00 -15.04
C VAL A 302 4.13 -34.89 -15.17
N GLY A 303 3.72 -33.67 -15.52
CA GLY A 303 4.61 -32.50 -15.58
C GLY A 303 5.82 -32.69 -16.49
N ASN A 304 6.88 -31.88 -16.27
CA ASN A 304 8.10 -31.89 -17.08
C ASN A 304 9.31 -32.48 -16.34
N LEU A 305 9.14 -33.67 -15.73
CA LEU A 305 10.13 -34.29 -14.83
C LEU A 305 11.55 -34.33 -15.42
N ILE A 306 11.69 -34.79 -16.68
CA ILE A 306 13.00 -34.88 -17.37
C ILE A 306 13.62 -33.49 -17.56
N ALA A 307 12.81 -32.48 -17.93
CA ALA A 307 13.31 -31.12 -18.12
C ALA A 307 13.80 -30.52 -16.80
N VAL A 308 13.05 -30.74 -15.71
CA VAL A 308 13.42 -30.30 -14.35
C VAL A 308 14.71 -30.99 -13.89
N ALA A 309 14.83 -32.31 -14.04
CA ALA A 309 16.04 -33.06 -13.72
C ALA A 309 17.28 -32.52 -14.50
N ASN A 310 17.10 -32.22 -15.79
CA ASN A 310 18.16 -31.65 -16.62
C ASN A 310 18.54 -30.22 -16.21
N ARG A 311 17.57 -29.37 -15.83
CA ARG A 311 17.81 -28.01 -15.28
C ARG A 311 18.63 -28.07 -14.00
N ASN A 312 18.35 -29.06 -13.14
CA ASN A 312 19.11 -29.36 -11.93
C ASN A 312 20.49 -30.00 -12.20
N ARG A 313 20.81 -30.32 -13.46
CA ARG A 313 22.02 -31.02 -13.92
C ARG A 313 22.16 -32.43 -13.32
N SER A 314 21.04 -33.05 -12.99
CA SER A 314 20.97 -34.32 -12.29
C SER A 314 20.79 -35.49 -13.25
N ARG A 315 21.91 -35.96 -13.81
CA ARG A 315 21.91 -37.08 -14.77
C ARG A 315 21.31 -38.36 -14.19
N ASN A 316 21.60 -38.66 -12.92
CA ASN A 316 21.07 -39.85 -12.26
C ASN A 316 19.54 -39.78 -12.13
N MET A 317 19.01 -38.61 -11.75
CA MET A 317 17.57 -38.37 -11.68
C MET A 317 16.91 -38.53 -13.06
N ALA A 318 17.47 -37.92 -14.11
CA ALA A 318 16.95 -38.07 -15.47
C ALA A 318 16.98 -39.54 -15.93
N HIS A 319 18.04 -40.28 -15.60
CA HIS A 319 18.16 -41.69 -15.94
C HIS A 319 17.11 -42.54 -15.21
N LEU A 320 16.94 -42.34 -13.90
CA LEU A 320 15.90 -42.99 -13.10
C LEU A 320 14.51 -42.75 -13.71
N LEU A 321 14.17 -41.51 -14.01
CA LEU A 321 12.88 -41.16 -14.60
C LEU A 321 12.67 -41.85 -15.95
N LEU A 322 13.70 -41.89 -16.82
CA LEU A 322 13.63 -42.61 -18.10
C LEU A 322 13.46 -44.12 -17.92
N GLN A 323 14.11 -44.73 -16.92
CA GLN A 323 13.93 -46.15 -16.60
C GLN A 323 12.48 -46.47 -16.21
N HIS A 324 11.79 -45.52 -15.57
CA HIS A 324 10.38 -45.61 -15.24
C HIS A 324 9.47 -44.96 -16.31
N ASN A 325 9.89 -44.96 -17.58
CA ASN A 325 9.11 -44.53 -18.74
C ASN A 325 8.67 -43.06 -18.76
N ALA A 326 9.31 -42.18 -17.98
CA ALA A 326 9.06 -40.74 -18.08
C ALA A 326 9.42 -40.26 -19.49
N LYS A 327 8.55 -39.46 -20.10
CA LYS A 327 8.80 -38.88 -21.42
C LYS A 327 9.27 -37.46 -21.28
N TYR A 328 10.19 -37.07 -22.16
CA TYR A 328 10.47 -35.65 -22.35
C TYR A 328 9.30 -35.02 -23.09
N VAL A 329 8.56 -34.17 -22.38
CA VAL A 329 7.52 -33.31 -22.96
C VAL A 329 8.14 -31.91 -23.11
N PRO A 330 8.29 -31.38 -24.33
CA PRO A 330 8.65 -29.97 -24.52
C PRO A 330 7.57 -29.09 -23.87
N GLU A 331 7.96 -28.05 -23.13
CA GLU A 331 7.01 -27.08 -22.58
C GLU A 331 6.20 -26.46 -23.73
N THR A 332 4.91 -26.80 -23.82
CA THR A 332 3.94 -26.06 -24.61
C THR A 332 3.52 -24.86 -23.78
N PHE A 333 4.06 -23.68 -24.11
CA PHE A 333 3.59 -22.45 -23.50
C PHE A 333 2.18 -22.17 -24.01
N GLU A 334 1.26 -21.90 -23.10
CA GLU A 334 -0.02 -21.31 -23.48
C GLU A 334 0.22 -20.02 -24.27
N ASP A 335 -0.69 -19.68 -25.18
CA ASP A 335 -0.67 -18.44 -25.95
C ASP A 335 -0.96 -17.24 -25.04
N TRP A 336 -0.06 -16.96 -24.09
CA TRP A 336 -0.13 -15.82 -23.21
C TRP A 336 0.31 -14.56 -23.97
N GLU A 337 -0.59 -13.57 -24.03
CA GLU A 337 -0.35 -12.31 -24.71
C GLU A 337 -0.25 -11.16 -23.70
N PRO A 338 0.92 -10.48 -23.60
CA PRO A 338 1.05 -9.31 -22.75
C PRO A 338 0.17 -8.15 -23.20
N ASN A 339 -0.38 -7.42 -22.22
CA ASN A 339 -1.07 -6.16 -22.39
C ASN A 339 -0.12 -5.04 -22.82
N SER A 340 1.09 -5.01 -22.23
CA SER A 340 2.09 -3.99 -22.58
C SER A 340 2.42 -4.04 -24.08
N LYS A 341 2.47 -2.86 -24.72
CA LYS A 341 2.84 -2.75 -26.12
C LYS A 341 4.35 -2.64 -26.27
N ARG A 342 5.00 -1.84 -25.41
CA ARG A 342 6.46 -1.65 -25.43
C ARG A 342 7.22 -2.89 -24.99
N TRP A 343 6.78 -3.53 -23.90
CA TRP A 343 7.55 -4.60 -23.25
C TRP A 343 7.15 -6.00 -23.75
N ARG A 344 6.24 -6.09 -24.74
CA ARG A 344 5.65 -7.34 -25.24
C ARG A 344 6.67 -8.44 -25.47
N ASP A 345 7.67 -8.20 -26.30
CA ASP A 345 8.64 -9.24 -26.69
C ASP A 345 9.51 -9.69 -25.51
N GLN A 346 9.88 -8.76 -24.63
CA GLN A 346 10.67 -9.08 -23.44
C GLN A 346 9.85 -9.86 -22.41
N LEU A 347 8.58 -9.54 -22.27
CA LEU A 347 7.64 -10.25 -21.41
C LEU A 347 7.35 -11.65 -21.94
N LYS A 348 7.12 -11.82 -23.25
CA LYS A 348 6.98 -13.15 -23.87
C LYS A 348 8.22 -14.00 -23.64
N LYS A 349 9.42 -13.43 -23.85
CA LYS A 349 10.68 -14.12 -23.55
C LYS A 349 10.81 -14.48 -22.06
N LEU A 350 10.42 -13.60 -21.14
CA LEU A 350 10.46 -13.87 -19.70
C LEU A 350 9.44 -14.95 -19.29
N HIS A 351 8.25 -14.93 -19.87
CA HIS A 351 7.19 -15.91 -19.65
C HIS A 351 7.64 -17.30 -20.10
N GLN A 352 8.23 -17.41 -21.30
CA GLN A 352 8.75 -18.67 -21.85
C GLN A 352 10.02 -19.16 -21.16
N MET A 353 10.84 -18.25 -20.63
CA MET A 353 12.09 -18.63 -19.97
C MET A 353 11.81 -19.28 -18.60
N TYR A 354 12.41 -20.43 -18.33
CA TYR A 354 12.42 -20.96 -16.96
C TYR A 354 13.14 -19.99 -16.01
N ARG A 355 12.46 -19.63 -14.92
CA ARG A 355 13.01 -18.85 -13.81
C ARG A 355 12.45 -19.41 -12.50
N PRO A 356 13.29 -19.58 -11.46
CA PRO A 356 12.79 -19.92 -10.13
C PRO A 356 11.79 -18.86 -9.66
N MET A 357 10.64 -19.31 -9.16
CA MET A 357 9.63 -18.42 -8.60
C MET A 357 10.08 -17.88 -7.24
N ILE A 358 9.72 -16.64 -6.96
CA ILE A 358 9.94 -15.97 -5.68
C ILE A 358 8.55 -15.66 -5.12
N GLY A 359 8.00 -16.56 -4.30
CA GLY A 359 6.56 -16.53 -4.02
C GLY A 359 5.79 -16.66 -5.35
N LYS A 360 4.93 -15.70 -5.66
CA LYS A 360 4.23 -15.65 -6.96
C LYS A 360 4.97 -14.87 -8.05
N LEU A 361 6.14 -14.32 -7.75
CA LEU A 361 6.92 -13.49 -8.67
C LEU A 361 7.90 -14.30 -9.53
N LYS A 362 7.76 -14.16 -10.84
CA LYS A 362 8.76 -14.52 -11.85
C LYS A 362 9.49 -13.27 -12.32
N THR A 363 10.80 -13.19 -12.12
CA THR A 363 11.60 -12.06 -12.62
C THR A 363 13.03 -12.49 -12.96
N PHE A 364 13.69 -11.66 -13.77
CA PHE A 364 15.10 -11.83 -14.09
C PHE A 364 15.82 -10.49 -14.09
N GLN A 365 16.68 -10.28 -13.09
CA GLN A 365 17.55 -9.10 -12.97
C GLN A 365 18.69 -9.16 -13.99
N TYR A 366 18.34 -9.04 -15.26
CA TYR A 366 19.27 -9.09 -16.37
C TYR A 366 19.05 -7.88 -17.27
N ILE A 367 20.11 -7.43 -17.94
CA ILE A 367 20.10 -6.18 -18.70
C ILE A 367 19.01 -6.15 -19.78
N HIS A 368 18.71 -7.30 -20.38
CA HIS A 368 17.66 -7.46 -21.38
C HIS A 368 16.23 -7.41 -20.83
N HIS A 369 16.03 -7.46 -19.52
CA HIS A 369 14.72 -7.28 -18.87
C HIS A 369 14.68 -6.01 -18.01
N ARG A 370 15.71 -5.14 -18.09
CA ARG A 370 15.77 -3.90 -17.32
C ARG A 370 14.92 -2.81 -17.98
N ILE A 371 14.02 -2.23 -17.19
CA ILE A 371 13.17 -1.09 -17.57
C ILE A 371 13.94 0.22 -17.39
N GLN A 372 14.56 0.39 -16.23
CA GLN A 372 15.23 1.64 -15.84
C GLN A 372 16.43 1.37 -14.94
N THR A 373 17.46 2.21 -15.05
CA THR A 373 18.58 2.26 -14.11
C THR A 373 18.34 3.37 -13.10
N THR A 374 18.66 3.12 -11.82
CA THR A 374 18.55 4.07 -10.72
C THR A 374 19.88 4.09 -9.96
N SER A 375 20.12 5.13 -9.16
CA SER A 375 21.34 5.26 -8.35
C SER A 375 21.55 4.09 -7.37
N GLN A 376 20.48 3.36 -7.08
CA GLN A 376 20.43 2.29 -6.10
C GLN A 376 20.13 0.91 -6.75
N GLY A 377 20.37 0.73 -8.05
CA GLY A 377 20.13 -0.53 -8.76
C GLY A 377 19.21 -0.35 -9.98
N GLY A 378 18.58 -1.43 -10.44
CA GLY A 378 17.70 -1.41 -11.61
C GLY A 378 16.26 -1.75 -11.28
N ILE A 379 15.36 -1.35 -12.17
CA ILE A 379 13.96 -1.80 -12.21
C ILE A 379 13.84 -2.76 -13.39
N TYR A 380 13.21 -3.91 -13.17
CA TYR A 380 13.16 -5.02 -14.12
C TYR A 380 11.73 -5.46 -14.40
N LEU A 381 11.51 -6.12 -15.53
CA LEU A 381 10.24 -6.77 -15.83
C LEU A 381 10.02 -7.98 -14.90
N GLY A 382 8.77 -8.22 -14.56
CA GLY A 382 8.33 -9.41 -13.83
C GLY A 382 6.90 -9.80 -14.16
N LEU A 383 6.55 -11.01 -13.76
CA LEU A 383 5.19 -11.54 -13.79
C LEU A 383 4.85 -11.98 -12.37
N HIS A 384 3.83 -11.39 -11.75
CA HIS A 384 3.32 -11.84 -10.45
C HIS A 384 2.01 -12.60 -10.67
N GLY A 385 2.08 -13.93 -10.57
CA GLY A 385 0.94 -14.83 -10.88
C GLY A 385 0.28 -14.58 -12.23
N GLU A 386 1.06 -14.19 -13.26
CA GLU A 386 0.63 -13.76 -14.63
C GLU A 386 0.39 -12.27 -14.85
N THR A 387 0.31 -11.46 -13.79
CA THR A 387 0.19 -10.00 -13.94
C THR A 387 1.53 -9.36 -14.26
N GLU A 388 1.59 -8.54 -15.31
CA GLU A 388 2.77 -7.79 -15.71
C GLU A 388 3.14 -6.71 -14.68
N VAL A 389 4.38 -6.75 -14.19
CA VAL A 389 4.84 -5.83 -13.14
C VAL A 389 6.23 -5.29 -13.44
N ALA A 390 6.49 -4.08 -12.94
CA ALA A 390 7.83 -3.54 -12.78
C ALA A 390 8.34 -3.90 -11.38
N VAL A 391 9.53 -4.50 -11.31
CA VAL A 391 10.11 -5.06 -10.09
C VAL A 391 11.32 -4.25 -9.67
N ARG A 392 11.29 -3.76 -8.43
CA ARG A 392 12.42 -3.13 -7.76
C ARG A 392 12.90 -4.02 -6.62
N THR A 393 14.21 -4.20 -6.50
CA THR A 393 14.78 -5.06 -5.46
C THR A 393 15.59 -4.27 -4.44
N ARG A 394 15.39 -4.58 -3.16
CA ARG A 394 16.05 -3.95 -2.01
C ARG A 394 16.52 -4.99 -1.01
N ARG A 395 17.51 -4.64 -0.20
CA ARG A 395 17.77 -5.41 1.03
C ARG A 395 16.55 -5.27 1.95
N SER A 396 16.15 -6.34 2.64
CA SER A 396 14.88 -6.37 3.39
C SER A 396 14.71 -5.18 4.36
N THR A 397 15.77 -4.78 5.07
CA THR A 397 15.76 -3.66 6.03
C THR A 397 15.50 -2.30 5.38
N GLU A 398 16.08 -2.05 4.21
CA GLU A 398 15.84 -0.82 3.42
C GLU A 398 14.46 -0.86 2.76
N GLY A 399 14.05 -2.06 2.31
CA GLY A 399 12.77 -2.29 1.65
C GLY A 399 11.57 -2.00 2.53
N ASP A 400 11.65 -2.23 3.85
CA ASP A 400 10.52 -2.00 4.76
C ASP A 400 10.17 -0.48 4.84
N ASN A 401 11.17 0.41 4.78
CA ASN A 401 10.95 1.85 4.75
C ASN A 401 10.33 2.32 3.43
N GLU A 402 10.84 1.80 2.31
CA GLU A 402 10.34 2.12 0.97
C GLU A 402 8.91 1.59 0.77
N LYS A 403 8.63 0.37 1.25
CA LYS A 403 7.29 -0.23 1.29
C LYS A 403 6.31 0.65 2.06
N ARG A 404 6.66 1.09 3.27
CA ARG A 404 5.79 1.94 4.10
C ARG A 404 5.41 3.24 3.38
N PHE A 405 6.33 3.87 2.66
CA PHE A 405 6.03 5.05 1.85
C PHE A 405 5.03 4.73 0.72
N PHE A 406 5.27 3.69 -0.06
CA PHE A 406 4.36 3.34 -1.16
C PHE A 406 2.97 2.85 -0.68
N GLU A 407 2.88 2.29 0.53
CA GLU A 407 1.59 1.98 1.18
C GLU A 407 0.81 3.27 1.52
N GLN A 408 1.48 4.35 1.94
CA GLN A 408 0.83 5.66 2.15
C GLN A 408 0.27 6.26 0.85
N CYS A 409 0.85 5.92 -0.31
CA CYS A 409 0.35 6.33 -1.62
C CYS A 409 -0.95 5.60 -2.04
N GLY A 410 -1.48 4.66 -1.24
CA GLY A 410 -2.62 3.82 -1.60
C GLY A 410 -3.88 4.58 -2.03
N ASN A 411 -4.15 5.75 -1.44
CA ASN A 411 -5.31 6.60 -1.74
C ASN A 411 -5.05 7.62 -2.86
N SER A 412 -3.79 7.82 -3.26
CA SER A 412 -3.41 8.80 -4.28
C SER A 412 -3.86 8.35 -5.67
N LYS A 413 -4.21 9.27 -6.56
CA LYS A 413 -4.60 8.91 -7.93
C LYS A 413 -3.42 8.93 -8.90
N HIS A 414 -2.42 9.76 -8.62
CA HIS A 414 -1.32 10.09 -9.54
C HIS A 414 0.07 9.84 -8.92
N LEU A 415 0.15 9.15 -7.79
CA LEU A 415 1.40 8.58 -7.28
C LEU A 415 1.47 7.10 -7.65
N LEU A 416 2.66 6.62 -7.99
CA LEU A 416 2.85 5.18 -8.26
C LEU A 416 2.59 4.38 -6.99
N LYS A 417 1.78 3.32 -7.11
CA LYS A 417 1.39 2.48 -5.98
C LYS A 417 2.13 1.15 -5.98
N LEU A 418 2.39 0.64 -4.79
CA LEU A 418 2.82 -0.75 -4.64
C LEU A 418 1.66 -1.67 -5.01
N PHE A 419 1.89 -2.58 -5.95
CA PHE A 419 0.93 -3.62 -6.32
C PHE A 419 1.02 -4.82 -5.37
N GLN A 420 2.22 -5.39 -5.25
CA GLN A 420 2.52 -6.55 -4.39
C GLN A 420 3.98 -6.51 -3.95
N PHE A 421 4.37 -7.37 -3.03
CA PHE A 421 5.77 -7.57 -2.68
C PHE A 421 6.08 -9.02 -2.30
N GLU A 422 7.33 -9.41 -2.49
CA GLU A 422 7.83 -10.74 -2.10
C GLU A 422 9.13 -10.60 -1.30
N LYS A 423 9.41 -11.53 -0.39
CA LYS A 423 10.68 -11.58 0.36
C LYS A 423 11.40 -12.90 0.10
N ALA A 424 12.66 -12.85 -0.33
CA ALA A 424 13.49 -14.04 -0.48
C ALA A 424 14.98 -13.72 -0.34
N ARG A 425 15.70 -14.63 0.34
CA ARG A 425 17.18 -14.59 0.45
C ARG A 425 17.74 -13.25 0.96
N GLY A 426 17.05 -12.61 1.90
CA GLY A 426 17.45 -11.31 2.47
C GLY A 426 17.12 -10.08 1.62
N TYR A 427 16.38 -10.27 0.53
CA TYR A 427 15.90 -9.20 -0.34
C TYR A 427 14.38 -9.09 -0.32
N MET A 428 13.90 -7.87 -0.55
CA MET A 428 12.51 -7.53 -0.81
C MET A 428 12.36 -7.14 -2.29
N TYR A 429 11.33 -7.67 -2.92
CA TYR A 429 10.96 -7.42 -4.31
C TYR A 429 9.65 -6.64 -4.31
N LEU A 430 9.74 -5.32 -4.54
CA LEU A 430 8.60 -4.43 -4.64
C LEU A 430 8.07 -4.45 -6.08
N CYS A 431 6.82 -4.86 -6.25
CA CYS A 431 6.16 -4.96 -7.55
C CYS A 431 5.24 -3.77 -7.75
N PHE A 432 5.39 -3.08 -8.88
CA PHE A 432 4.60 -1.92 -9.28
C PHE A 432 3.84 -2.21 -10.58
N PRO A 433 2.72 -1.50 -10.84
CA PRO A 433 2.10 -1.50 -12.14
C PRO A 433 3.11 -1.16 -13.23
N LEU A 434 3.10 -1.91 -14.34
CA LEU A 434 3.98 -1.69 -15.46
C LEU A 434 3.56 -0.43 -16.24
N TRP A 435 4.52 0.37 -16.69
CA TRP A 435 4.31 1.58 -17.48
C TRP A 435 4.90 1.44 -18.88
N GLU A 436 4.36 2.19 -19.85
CA GLU A 436 4.82 2.14 -21.22
C GLU A 436 5.98 3.10 -21.49
N LYS A 437 6.01 4.26 -20.84
CA LYS A 437 7.03 5.28 -21.08
C LYS A 437 7.08 6.31 -19.97
N ASN A 438 8.12 7.12 -19.94
CA ASN A 438 8.15 8.33 -19.12
C ASN A 438 7.73 9.57 -19.94
N LEU A 439 7.61 10.72 -19.27
CA LEU A 439 7.19 11.97 -19.90
C LEU A 439 8.17 12.46 -20.97
N GLU A 440 9.48 12.29 -20.78
CA GLU A 440 10.49 12.68 -21.78
C GLU A 440 10.31 11.89 -23.09
N GLU A 441 10.16 10.57 -22.99
CA GLU A 441 9.89 9.70 -24.13
C GLU A 441 8.56 10.06 -24.81
N HIS A 442 7.51 10.36 -24.03
CA HIS A 442 6.20 10.77 -24.56
C HIS A 442 6.28 12.06 -25.38
N LEU A 443 7.11 13.02 -24.95
CA LEU A 443 7.27 14.30 -25.64
C LEU A 443 8.05 14.17 -26.95
N GLN A 444 8.90 13.14 -27.09
CA GLN A 444 9.65 12.87 -28.32
C GLN A 444 8.82 12.18 -29.42
N GLU A 445 7.66 11.60 -29.11
CA GLU A 445 6.82 10.94 -30.11
C GLU A 445 6.27 11.93 -31.15
N PRO A 446 6.33 11.62 -32.46
CA PRO A 446 5.71 12.45 -33.47
C PRO A 446 4.19 12.39 -33.33
N LYS A 447 3.55 13.53 -33.05
CA LYS A 447 2.09 13.69 -33.04
C LYS A 447 1.71 15.01 -33.69
N ASP A 448 0.68 14.97 -34.52
CA ASP A 448 0.05 16.17 -35.04
C ASP A 448 -0.75 16.85 -33.92
N HIS A 449 -0.48 18.13 -33.66
CA HIS A 449 -1.17 18.97 -32.66
C HIS A 449 -1.17 18.42 -31.22
N LYS A 450 -0.10 18.70 -30.46
CA LYS A 450 0.00 18.29 -29.05
C LYS A 450 -0.64 19.32 -28.11
N ASP A 451 -1.82 19.01 -27.60
CA ASP A 451 -2.35 19.65 -26.39
C ASP A 451 -1.80 18.89 -25.15
N TYR A 452 -1.18 19.62 -24.23
CA TYR A 452 -0.57 19.08 -23.01
C TYR A 452 -1.32 19.45 -21.73
N LYS A 453 -2.49 20.10 -21.83
CA LYS A 453 -3.26 20.56 -20.66
C LYS A 453 -3.58 19.43 -19.70
N ASP A 454 -4.06 18.29 -20.19
CA ASP A 454 -4.40 17.14 -19.35
C ASP A 454 -3.16 16.50 -18.69
N ALA A 455 -2.06 16.40 -19.43
CA ALA A 455 -0.79 15.91 -18.89
C ALA A 455 -0.29 16.81 -17.74
N LEU A 456 -0.29 18.13 -17.96
CA LEU A 456 0.09 19.10 -16.94
C LEU A 456 -0.84 19.09 -15.73
N ARG A 457 -2.15 18.89 -15.93
CA ARG A 457 -3.13 18.75 -14.84
C ARG A 457 -2.82 17.52 -13.97
N MET A 458 -2.52 16.37 -14.58
CA MET A 458 -2.11 15.17 -13.85
C MET A 458 -0.78 15.36 -13.11
N ILE A 459 0.19 16.05 -13.73
CA ILE A 459 1.49 16.36 -13.10
C ILE A 459 1.28 17.24 -11.85
N PHE A 460 0.49 18.31 -11.96
CA PHE A 460 0.16 19.19 -10.82
C PHE A 460 -0.51 18.41 -9.70
N GLN A 461 -1.46 17.56 -10.07
CA GLN A 461 -2.18 16.72 -9.13
C GLN A 461 -1.25 15.73 -8.41
N ALA A 462 -0.28 15.14 -9.11
CA ALA A 462 0.69 14.24 -8.53
C ALA A 462 1.60 14.94 -7.51
N VAL A 463 2.15 16.11 -7.84
CA VAL A 463 2.99 16.88 -6.91
C VAL A 463 2.18 17.33 -5.70
N ARG A 464 0.92 17.76 -5.90
CA ARG A 464 0.00 18.11 -4.81
C ARG A 464 -0.27 16.93 -3.88
N GLU A 465 -0.59 15.76 -4.43
CA GLU A 465 -0.82 14.54 -3.64
C GLU A 465 0.42 14.17 -2.81
N LEU A 466 1.62 14.31 -3.36
CA LEU A 466 2.87 14.09 -2.61
C LEU A 466 3.04 15.09 -1.47
N HIS A 467 2.79 16.38 -1.73
CA HIS A 467 2.86 17.44 -0.70
C HIS A 467 1.83 17.22 0.42
N SER A 468 0.64 16.72 0.09
CA SER A 468 -0.41 16.35 1.05
C SER A 468 -0.02 15.16 1.93
N LEU A 469 0.85 14.27 1.45
CA LEU A 469 1.46 13.21 2.27
C LEU A 469 2.62 13.73 3.15
N GLY A 470 2.95 15.02 3.09
CA GLY A 470 4.00 15.64 3.89
C GLY A 470 5.41 15.52 3.30
N PHE A 471 5.53 15.19 2.00
CA PHE A 471 6.82 15.02 1.32
C PHE A 471 6.99 16.03 0.18
N ALA A 472 8.22 16.52 0.00
CA ALA A 472 8.65 17.24 -1.18
C ALA A 472 9.54 16.31 -2.03
N HIS A 473 9.43 16.34 -3.34
CA HIS A 473 10.13 15.42 -4.24
C HIS A 473 11.62 15.77 -4.39
N GLN A 474 11.94 17.06 -4.50
CA GLN A 474 13.30 17.63 -4.55
C GLN A 474 14.15 17.27 -5.77
N ASP A 475 13.56 16.58 -6.75
CA ASP A 475 14.21 16.20 -8.00
C ASP A 475 13.17 15.93 -9.07
N LEU A 476 12.26 16.88 -9.31
CA LEU A 476 11.23 16.71 -10.33
C LEU A 476 11.88 16.76 -11.72
N GLN A 477 12.02 15.59 -12.34
CA GLN A 477 12.48 15.41 -13.71
C GLN A 477 11.38 14.79 -14.57
N PRO A 478 11.40 14.99 -15.91
CA PRO A 478 10.51 14.29 -16.83
C PRO A 478 10.50 12.76 -16.64
N SER A 479 11.65 12.16 -16.33
CA SER A 479 11.78 10.72 -16.10
C SER A 479 11.07 10.21 -14.84
N ASN A 480 10.70 11.09 -13.90
CA ASN A 480 9.92 10.75 -12.71
C ASN A 480 8.41 10.62 -12.98
N PHE A 481 7.95 10.99 -14.17
CA PHE A 481 6.55 10.92 -14.56
C PHE A 481 6.34 9.77 -15.52
N LEU A 482 5.79 8.68 -15.01
CA LEU A 482 5.55 7.43 -15.73
C LEU A 482 4.15 7.43 -16.33
N ILE A 483 4.01 6.91 -17.54
CA ILE A 483 2.75 6.89 -18.30
C ILE A 483 2.36 5.45 -18.57
N ASP A 484 1.17 5.06 -18.11
CA ASP A 484 0.61 3.73 -18.37
C ASP A 484 0.01 3.60 -19.79
N LEU A 485 -0.47 2.40 -20.10
CA LEU A 485 -1.10 2.09 -21.40
C LEU A 485 -2.34 2.95 -21.67
N GLY A 486 -3.06 3.38 -20.63
CA GLY A 486 -4.24 4.25 -20.70
C GLY A 486 -3.91 5.74 -20.81
N GLY A 487 -2.63 6.11 -20.78
CA GLY A 487 -2.18 7.50 -20.86
C GLY A 487 -2.18 8.24 -19.52
N LYS A 488 -2.42 7.55 -18.40
CA LYS A 488 -2.43 8.16 -17.08
C LYS A 488 -1.00 8.33 -16.55
N ILE A 489 -0.76 9.46 -15.88
CA ILE A 489 0.58 9.85 -15.38
C ILE A 489 0.69 9.55 -13.88
N TYR A 490 1.81 8.94 -13.49
CA TYR A 490 2.20 8.67 -12.11
C TYR A 490 3.55 9.30 -11.79
N LEU A 491 3.63 10.00 -10.66
CA LEU A 491 4.90 10.49 -10.10
C LEU A 491 5.59 9.39 -9.29
N VAL A 492 6.91 9.29 -9.44
CA VAL A 492 7.74 8.33 -8.71
C VAL A 492 9.10 8.90 -8.29
N ASP A 493 9.53 8.51 -7.08
CA ASP A 493 10.85 8.82 -6.52
C ASP A 493 11.61 7.52 -6.19
N PHE A 494 12.11 6.86 -7.23
CA PHE A 494 12.90 5.64 -7.05
C PHE A 494 14.27 5.90 -6.42
N ASP A 495 14.86 7.07 -6.62
CA ASP A 495 16.17 7.42 -6.04
C ASP A 495 16.09 7.88 -4.58
N ASN A 496 14.88 7.89 -4.00
CA ASN A 496 14.64 8.23 -2.60
C ASN A 496 15.18 9.63 -2.23
N LYS A 497 15.03 10.59 -3.15
CA LYS A 497 15.47 11.98 -2.97
C LYS A 497 14.46 12.84 -2.22
N ARG A 498 13.23 12.34 -2.03
CA ARG A 498 12.18 13.04 -1.30
C ARG A 498 12.59 13.41 0.12
N LYS A 499 12.05 14.52 0.62
CA LYS A 499 12.29 15.03 1.98
C LYS A 499 10.98 15.31 2.70
N LEU A 500 10.95 15.08 4.01
CA LEU A 500 9.83 15.48 4.87
C LEU A 500 9.71 17.00 4.93
N ILE A 501 8.48 17.49 4.82
CA ILE A 501 8.20 18.92 4.72
C ILE A 501 8.17 19.60 6.09
N GLU A 502 7.81 18.95 7.21
CA GLU A 502 7.75 19.49 8.59
C GLU A 502 8.16 20.98 8.75
N ASP A 503 7.22 21.88 8.46
CA ASP A 503 7.32 23.36 8.49
C ASP A 503 8.36 24.06 7.57
N LYS A 504 9.07 23.31 6.72
CA LYS A 504 10.04 23.79 5.73
C LYS A 504 9.36 24.19 4.42
N LYS A 505 8.77 25.39 4.38
CA LYS A 505 8.18 25.98 3.17
C LYS A 505 9.14 26.02 1.97
N GLU A 506 10.44 26.18 2.22
CA GLU A 506 11.48 26.21 1.19
C GLU A 506 11.53 24.95 0.32
N LEU A 507 11.25 23.76 0.89
CA LEU A 507 11.24 22.52 0.13
C LEU A 507 10.08 22.48 -0.86
N LYS A 508 8.89 22.94 -0.44
CA LYS A 508 7.73 23.10 -1.34
C LYS A 508 8.04 24.10 -2.45
N ASN A 509 8.63 25.23 -2.10
CA ASN A 509 9.00 26.28 -3.05
C ASN A 509 9.98 25.77 -4.12
N SER A 510 10.97 24.97 -3.70
CA SER A 510 11.91 24.33 -4.63
C SER A 510 11.22 23.38 -5.62
N ASP A 511 10.25 22.58 -5.14
CA ASP A 511 9.43 21.73 -6.02
C ASP A 511 8.58 22.57 -6.99
N LEU A 512 8.00 23.69 -6.55
CA LEU A 512 7.20 24.58 -7.42
C LEU A 512 8.06 25.23 -8.51
N GLU A 513 9.28 25.66 -8.19
CA GLU A 513 10.22 26.17 -9.19
C GLU A 513 10.63 25.10 -10.20
N ALA A 514 10.90 23.87 -9.73
CA ALA A 514 11.19 22.74 -10.61
C ALA A 514 9.98 22.39 -11.49
N LEU A 515 8.77 22.46 -10.95
CA LEU A 515 7.53 22.28 -11.69
C LEU A 515 7.33 23.39 -12.74
N GLY A 516 7.69 24.65 -12.44
CA GLY A 516 7.67 25.74 -13.42
C GLY A 516 8.58 25.48 -14.61
N ARG A 517 9.80 24.98 -14.36
CA ARG A 517 10.72 24.53 -15.42
C ARG A 517 10.14 23.34 -16.20
N LEU A 518 9.50 22.39 -15.52
CA LEU A 518 8.87 21.23 -16.16
C LEU A 518 7.70 21.64 -17.06
N VAL A 519 6.88 22.62 -16.65
CA VAL A 519 5.82 23.19 -17.49
C VAL A 519 6.42 23.74 -18.77
N LEU A 520 7.46 24.59 -18.68
CA LEU A 520 8.13 25.12 -19.87
C LEU A 520 8.65 24.00 -20.78
N TYR A 521 9.23 22.94 -20.19
CA TYR A 521 9.78 21.82 -20.95
C TYR A 521 8.71 21.04 -21.70
N VAL A 522 7.57 20.76 -21.05
CA VAL A 522 6.42 20.11 -21.68
C VAL A 522 5.87 20.97 -22.82
N LEU A 523 5.70 22.28 -22.61
CA LEU A 523 5.15 23.19 -23.62
C LEU A 523 6.10 23.45 -24.79
N ALA A 524 7.41 23.40 -24.55
CA ALA A 524 8.42 23.42 -25.61
C ALA A 524 8.52 22.07 -26.36
N GLY A 525 7.77 21.05 -25.91
CA GLY A 525 7.73 19.71 -26.51
C GLY A 525 8.99 18.88 -26.23
N GLY A 526 9.69 19.14 -25.13
CA GLY A 526 10.85 18.36 -24.70
C GLY A 526 12.08 18.42 -25.63
N LYS A 527 12.15 19.43 -26.51
CA LYS A 527 13.20 19.54 -27.55
C LYS A 527 14.58 19.89 -27.01
N LYS A 528 14.65 20.51 -25.82
CA LYS A 528 15.88 20.92 -25.14
C LYS A 528 15.97 20.24 -23.77
N PRO A 529 17.19 19.99 -23.25
CA PRO A 529 17.35 19.52 -21.88
C PRO A 529 16.62 20.43 -20.87
N LEU A 530 16.02 19.85 -19.82
CA LEU A 530 15.20 20.57 -18.83
C LEU A 530 15.88 21.83 -18.26
N HIS A 531 17.19 21.77 -18.00
CA HIS A 531 17.95 22.87 -17.42
C HIS A 531 18.26 24.02 -18.39
N GLN A 532 18.03 23.82 -19.70
CA GLN A 532 18.29 24.82 -20.76
C GLN A 532 17.00 25.45 -21.30
N VAL A 533 15.84 24.95 -20.87
CA VAL A 533 14.54 25.45 -21.32
C VAL A 533 14.25 26.83 -20.72
N SER A 534 13.69 27.70 -21.57
CA SER A 534 13.34 29.06 -21.22
C SER A 534 11.99 29.46 -21.80
N THR A 535 11.48 30.62 -21.40
CA THR A 535 10.25 31.21 -21.95
C THR A 535 10.35 31.54 -23.45
N GLN A 536 11.56 31.66 -24.00
CA GLN A 536 11.80 31.92 -25.43
C GLN A 536 11.55 30.68 -26.30
N ASP A 537 11.54 29.50 -25.69
CA ASP A 537 11.30 28.23 -26.39
C ASP A 537 9.82 27.94 -26.58
N LEU A 538 8.95 28.70 -25.93
CA LEU A 538 7.51 28.59 -26.09
C LEU A 538 7.10 29.13 -27.48
N PRO A 539 6.17 28.45 -28.18
CA PRO A 539 5.66 28.91 -29.46
C PRO A 539 4.95 30.26 -29.30
N ALA A 540 5.58 31.36 -29.75
CA ALA A 540 5.05 32.73 -29.62
C ALA A 540 3.68 32.93 -30.29
N ASN A 541 3.38 32.12 -31.31
CA ASN A 541 2.10 32.13 -32.02
C ASN A 541 1.04 31.24 -31.36
N SER A 542 1.34 30.62 -30.21
CA SER A 542 0.36 29.80 -29.49
C SER A 542 -0.75 30.68 -28.88
N PRO A 543 -2.02 30.27 -29.01
CA PRO A 543 -3.15 31.01 -28.43
C PRO A 543 -3.20 30.97 -26.89
N ASP A 544 -2.39 30.12 -26.26
CA ASP A 544 -2.27 29.99 -24.80
C ASP A 544 -0.94 30.56 -24.28
N TYR A 545 -0.17 31.27 -25.13
CA TYR A 545 1.18 31.74 -24.80
C TYR A 545 1.21 32.64 -23.56
N ARG A 546 0.27 33.58 -23.43
CA ARG A 546 0.21 34.50 -22.28
C ARG A 546 -0.17 33.78 -20.99
N GLU A 547 -1.16 32.88 -21.07
CA GLU A 547 -1.57 32.05 -19.95
C GLU A 547 -0.46 31.09 -19.50
N ALA A 548 0.32 30.54 -20.42
CA ALA A 548 1.45 29.67 -20.11
C ALA A 548 2.56 30.42 -19.36
N LEU A 549 2.91 31.63 -19.82
CA LEU A 549 3.89 32.47 -19.15
C LEU A 549 3.44 32.86 -17.74
N ASP A 550 2.16 33.19 -17.57
CA ASP A 550 1.61 33.54 -16.27
C ASP A 550 1.61 32.35 -15.30
N LEU A 551 1.20 31.17 -15.77
CA LEU A 551 1.21 29.95 -14.96
C LEU A 551 2.62 29.65 -14.42
N VAL A 552 3.64 29.76 -15.27
CA VAL A 552 5.05 29.57 -14.88
C VAL A 552 5.49 30.65 -13.90
N ARG A 553 5.12 31.92 -14.13
CA ARG A 553 5.39 33.01 -13.20
C ARG A 553 4.83 32.72 -11.82
N CYS A 554 3.56 32.30 -11.73
CA CYS A 554 2.89 32.00 -10.47
C CYS A 554 3.56 30.84 -9.71
N LEU A 555 4.04 29.81 -10.41
CA LEU A 555 4.79 28.72 -9.79
C LEU A 555 6.12 29.20 -9.19
N VAL A 556 6.87 30.00 -9.94
CA VAL A 556 8.19 30.52 -9.53
C VAL A 556 8.06 31.57 -8.42
N SER A 557 6.98 32.35 -8.40
CA SER A 557 6.71 33.33 -7.34
C SER A 557 6.04 32.73 -6.10
N HIS A 558 5.89 31.40 -6.04
CA HIS A 558 5.27 30.67 -4.93
C HIS A 558 3.88 31.20 -4.58
N ASP A 559 3.05 31.39 -5.60
CA ASP A 559 1.71 31.98 -5.48
C ASP A 559 0.87 31.35 -4.35
N GLU A 560 0.25 32.21 -3.53
CA GLU A 560 -0.49 31.80 -2.32
C GLU A 560 -1.68 30.87 -2.61
N ARG A 561 -2.20 30.86 -3.85
CA ARG A 561 -3.25 29.94 -4.29
C ARG A 561 -2.82 28.47 -4.24
N GLY A 562 -1.52 28.20 -4.28
CA GLY A 562 -0.95 26.85 -4.32
C GLY A 562 -1.38 26.04 -5.55
N LEU A 563 -0.99 24.76 -5.59
CA LEU A 563 -1.26 23.89 -6.72
C LEU A 563 -2.76 23.65 -6.98
N GLU A 564 -3.59 23.67 -5.94
CA GLU A 564 -5.04 23.53 -6.08
C GLU A 564 -5.65 24.70 -6.86
N GLY A 565 -5.33 25.94 -6.48
CA GLY A 565 -5.83 27.10 -7.20
C GLY A 565 -5.23 27.24 -8.60
N LEU A 566 -3.94 26.91 -8.76
CA LEU A 566 -3.28 26.93 -10.07
C LEU A 566 -3.80 25.86 -11.03
N SER A 567 -4.41 24.77 -10.53
CA SER A 567 -5.09 23.79 -11.40
C SER A 567 -6.31 24.34 -12.15
N LYS A 568 -6.86 25.47 -11.65
CA LYS A 568 -7.98 26.21 -12.26
C LYS A 568 -7.53 27.43 -13.07
N HIS A 569 -6.22 27.57 -13.28
CA HIS A 569 -5.64 28.67 -14.02
C HIS A 569 -6.17 28.74 -15.46
N PRO A 570 -6.38 29.94 -16.05
CA PRO A 570 -6.89 30.12 -17.42
C PRO A 570 -6.19 29.32 -18.51
N TYR A 571 -4.92 28.95 -18.29
CA TYR A 571 -4.16 28.06 -19.17
C TYR A 571 -4.88 26.72 -19.44
N PHE A 572 -5.51 26.15 -18.41
CA PHE A 572 -6.19 24.86 -18.50
C PHE A 572 -7.59 24.93 -19.12
N SER A 573 -8.06 26.14 -19.46
CA SER A 573 -9.39 26.37 -20.02
C SER A 573 -9.36 26.41 -21.55
N SER A 574 -10.48 26.04 -22.17
CA SER A 574 -10.67 26.24 -23.61
C SER A 574 -10.71 27.74 -23.97
N LYS A 575 -10.42 28.08 -25.24
CA LYS A 575 -10.59 29.44 -25.77
C LYS A 575 -12.02 29.97 -25.51
N GLN A 576 -13.01 29.10 -25.72
CA GLN A 576 -14.41 29.43 -25.51
C GLN A 576 -14.72 29.71 -24.04
N ALA A 577 -14.22 28.90 -23.11
CA ALA A 577 -14.41 29.13 -21.69
C ALA A 577 -13.77 30.44 -21.21
N ARG A 578 -12.55 30.77 -21.70
CA ARG A 578 -11.91 32.06 -21.43
C ARG A 578 -12.76 33.23 -21.90
N PHE A 579 -13.35 33.12 -23.10
CA PHE A 579 -14.24 34.13 -23.64
C PHE A 579 -15.54 34.27 -22.83
N GLN A 580 -16.20 33.16 -22.48
CA GLN A 580 -17.40 33.18 -21.65
C GLN A 580 -17.13 33.71 -20.25
N PHE A 581 -15.96 33.41 -19.67
CA PHE A 581 -15.51 33.97 -18.41
C PHE A 581 -15.48 35.51 -18.45
N LEU A 582 -14.79 36.10 -19.43
CA LEU A 582 -14.70 37.56 -19.60
C LEU A 582 -16.08 38.21 -19.69
N LYS A 583 -16.98 37.64 -20.51
CA LYS A 583 -18.38 38.10 -20.60
C LYS A 583 -19.13 37.98 -19.28
N GLY A 584 -18.96 36.83 -18.62
CA GLY A 584 -19.59 36.51 -17.34
C GLY A 584 -19.22 37.52 -16.26
N ILE A 585 -17.96 37.94 -16.19
CA ILE A 585 -17.50 38.94 -15.22
C ILE A 585 -18.27 40.24 -15.37
N TRP A 586 -18.44 40.77 -16.59
CA TRP A 586 -19.27 41.98 -16.80
C TRP A 586 -20.69 41.78 -16.26
N ASN A 587 -21.33 40.65 -16.59
CA ASN A 587 -22.68 40.36 -16.14
C ASN A 587 -22.80 40.30 -14.60
N LYS A 588 -21.76 39.85 -13.90
CA LYS A 588 -21.71 39.81 -12.42
C LYS A 588 -21.46 41.19 -11.79
N ILE A 589 -20.68 42.07 -12.44
CA ILE A 589 -20.29 43.37 -11.86
C ILE A 589 -21.15 44.56 -12.32
N LYS A 590 -22.02 44.40 -13.32
CA LYS A 590 -22.73 45.53 -13.97
C LYS A 590 -23.56 46.41 -13.02
N TYR A 591 -24.11 45.84 -11.95
CA TYR A 591 -24.92 46.57 -10.96
C TYR A 591 -24.14 47.05 -9.73
N LEU A 592 -22.82 46.82 -9.68
CA LEU A 592 -22.00 47.27 -8.55
C LEU A 592 -21.78 48.80 -8.61
N PRO A 593 -22.02 49.54 -7.50
CA PRO A 593 -21.84 51.00 -7.46
C PRO A 593 -20.39 51.43 -7.79
N ASN A 594 -19.42 50.65 -7.31
CA ASN A 594 -17.98 50.89 -7.45
C ASN A 594 -17.31 49.83 -8.34
N ARG A 595 -17.93 49.42 -9.45
CA ARG A 595 -17.43 48.34 -10.32
C ARG A 595 -15.99 48.54 -10.84
N ASN A 596 -15.51 49.78 -10.93
CA ASN A 596 -14.13 50.06 -11.35
C ASN A 596 -13.10 49.69 -10.28
N THR A 597 -13.50 49.58 -9.01
CA THR A 597 -12.60 49.18 -7.91
C THR A 597 -12.38 47.68 -7.84
N VAL A 598 -13.08 46.89 -8.67
CA VAL A 598 -12.89 45.43 -8.76
C VAL A 598 -11.48 45.07 -9.24
N PHE A 599 -10.85 45.93 -10.05
CA PHE A 599 -9.57 45.67 -10.71
C PHE A 599 -8.43 46.62 -10.24
N GLN A 600 -8.63 47.34 -9.13
CA GLN A 600 -7.72 48.42 -8.70
C GLN A 600 -6.46 47.95 -7.97
N ASP A 601 -6.43 46.73 -7.42
CA ASP A 601 -5.36 46.25 -6.53
C ASP A 601 -4.17 45.59 -7.26
N THR A 602 -4.09 45.67 -8.59
CA THR A 602 -3.15 44.85 -9.39
C THR A 602 -2.36 45.63 -10.44
N GLU A 603 -1.41 44.94 -11.07
CA GLU A 603 -0.58 45.37 -12.21
C GLU A 603 -1.31 46.35 -13.16
N ARG A 604 -0.58 47.28 -13.78
CA ARG A 604 -1.15 48.29 -14.68
C ARG A 604 -1.97 47.62 -15.79
N PHE A 605 -3.24 48.05 -15.97
CA PHE A 605 -4.13 47.53 -17.01
C PHE A 605 -3.42 47.46 -18.38
N PRO A 606 -3.32 46.29 -19.04
CA PRO A 606 -2.48 46.13 -20.23
C PRO A 606 -2.93 46.92 -21.46
N TYR A 607 -4.19 47.36 -21.51
CA TYR A 607 -4.80 47.99 -22.69
C TYR A 607 -5.37 49.39 -22.41
N PRO A 608 -4.52 50.36 -22.00
CA PRO A 608 -4.97 51.71 -21.62
C PRO A 608 -5.60 52.50 -22.78
N GLU A 609 -5.48 52.03 -24.02
CA GLU A 609 -6.10 52.63 -25.21
C GLU A 609 -6.82 51.60 -26.09
N TRP A 610 -7.44 50.57 -25.49
CA TRP A 610 -8.05 49.43 -26.21
C TRP A 610 -9.03 49.84 -27.33
N THR A 611 -9.70 50.98 -27.22
CA THR A 611 -10.61 51.47 -28.28
C THR A 611 -9.90 51.76 -29.60
N LYS A 612 -8.58 52.03 -29.59
CA LYS A 612 -7.76 52.20 -30.79
C LYS A 612 -7.37 50.86 -31.45
N GLU A 613 -7.40 49.78 -30.69
CA GLU A 613 -7.05 48.42 -31.16
C GLU A 613 -8.23 47.71 -31.82
N ILE A 614 -9.46 48.13 -31.50
CA ILE A 614 -10.68 47.64 -32.14
C ILE A 614 -10.83 48.25 -33.53
N ASP A 615 -11.38 47.45 -34.45
CA ASP A 615 -11.74 47.95 -35.75
C ASP A 615 -12.73 49.12 -35.66
N LYS A 616 -12.40 50.25 -36.31
CA LYS A 616 -13.16 51.50 -36.21
C LYS A 616 -14.64 51.37 -36.61
N LYS A 617 -14.99 50.55 -37.61
CA LYS A 617 -16.40 50.37 -37.99
C LYS A 617 -17.11 49.46 -37.00
N VAL A 618 -16.43 48.45 -36.45
CA VAL A 618 -17.00 47.60 -35.39
C VAL A 618 -17.28 48.45 -34.16
N LEU A 619 -16.33 49.28 -33.71
CA LEU A 619 -16.55 50.20 -32.59
C LEU A 619 -17.73 51.13 -32.86
N HIS A 620 -17.78 51.74 -34.05
CA HIS A 620 -18.88 52.65 -34.43
C HIS A 620 -20.26 51.96 -34.42
N ILE A 621 -20.36 50.74 -34.95
CA ILE A 621 -21.61 49.95 -34.93
C ILE A 621 -22.03 49.65 -33.49
N MET A 622 -21.07 49.30 -32.63
CA MET A 622 -21.33 48.97 -31.23
C MET A 622 -21.67 50.20 -30.37
N GLU A 623 -21.19 51.38 -30.73
CA GLU A 623 -21.57 52.65 -30.10
C GLU A 623 -22.96 53.13 -30.55
N ASN A 624 -23.38 52.75 -31.76
CA ASN A 624 -24.64 53.18 -32.38
C ASN A 624 -25.51 51.99 -32.84
N PRO A 625 -25.92 51.09 -31.94
CA PRO A 625 -26.70 49.92 -32.30
C PRO A 625 -28.13 50.31 -32.74
N LYS A 626 -28.65 49.64 -33.79
CA LYS A 626 -29.96 49.97 -34.40
C LYS A 626 -31.18 49.84 -33.48
N ARG A 627 -31.08 49.04 -32.40
CA ARG A 627 -32.22 48.65 -31.55
C ARG A 627 -32.04 49.01 -30.06
N ILE A 628 -30.93 49.65 -29.69
CA ILE A 628 -30.56 49.93 -28.28
C ILE A 628 -30.05 51.38 -28.20
N LYS A 629 -30.08 51.99 -27.01
CA LYS A 629 -29.53 53.34 -26.78
C LYS A 629 -28.03 53.40 -27.15
N PRO A 630 -27.58 54.45 -27.85
CA PRO A 630 -26.17 54.70 -28.09
C PRO A 630 -25.36 54.70 -26.80
N THR A 631 -24.22 54.01 -26.80
CA THR A 631 -23.38 53.85 -25.62
C THR A 631 -21.93 54.14 -26.00
N LYS A 632 -21.33 55.18 -25.42
CA LYS A 632 -19.90 55.46 -25.59
C LYS A 632 -19.06 54.56 -24.68
N TYR A 633 -17.95 54.06 -25.21
CA TYR A 633 -16.99 53.28 -24.45
C TYR A 633 -15.77 54.13 -24.10
N ASN A 634 -15.34 54.05 -22.84
CA ASN A 634 -14.09 54.64 -22.38
C ASN A 634 -12.99 53.58 -22.32
N ASN A 635 -11.73 54.01 -22.26
CA ASN A 635 -10.58 53.11 -22.13
C ASN A 635 -10.40 52.57 -20.70
N SER A 636 -11.42 51.88 -20.17
CA SER A 636 -11.34 51.12 -18.92
C SER A 636 -11.51 49.62 -19.16
N VAL A 637 -11.01 48.79 -18.24
CA VAL A 637 -11.25 47.33 -18.25
C VAL A 637 -12.75 47.01 -18.20
N THR A 638 -13.52 47.76 -17.41
CA THR A 638 -14.97 47.56 -17.26
C THR A 638 -15.73 47.80 -18.57
N ASP A 639 -15.36 48.85 -19.32
CA ASP A 639 -15.98 49.13 -20.61
C ASP A 639 -15.51 48.16 -21.71
N LEU A 640 -14.28 47.64 -21.63
CA LEU A 640 -13.82 46.55 -22.50
C LEU A 640 -14.60 45.25 -22.25
N LEU A 641 -14.81 44.86 -20.99
CA LEU A 641 -15.62 43.68 -20.65
C LEU A 641 -17.08 43.85 -21.08
N ARG A 642 -17.64 45.06 -20.90
CA ARG A 642 -18.96 45.42 -21.43
C ARG A 642 -19.03 45.30 -22.94
N PHE A 643 -18.01 45.80 -23.65
CA PHE A 643 -17.92 45.75 -25.10
C PHE A 643 -17.91 44.29 -25.59
N ILE A 644 -17.07 43.44 -24.98
CA ILE A 644 -16.98 42.01 -25.29
C ILE A 644 -18.35 41.31 -25.13
N ARG A 645 -19.03 41.53 -24.00
CA ARG A 645 -20.38 40.97 -23.76
C ARG A 645 -21.42 41.52 -24.74
N ASN A 646 -21.40 42.81 -25.04
CA ASN A 646 -22.34 43.41 -25.97
C ASN A 646 -22.15 42.89 -27.40
N LEU A 647 -20.91 42.65 -27.83
CA LEU A 647 -20.63 42.15 -29.17
C LEU A 647 -21.26 40.77 -29.39
N ASP A 648 -21.18 39.91 -28.38
CA ASP A 648 -21.70 38.54 -28.47
C ASP A 648 -23.22 38.47 -28.26
N GLU A 649 -23.77 39.22 -27.31
CA GLU A 649 -25.22 39.18 -27.02
C GLU A 649 -26.07 40.05 -27.98
N HIS A 650 -25.43 40.90 -28.78
CA HIS A 650 -26.09 41.70 -29.82
C HIS A 650 -25.40 41.51 -31.18
N PRO A 651 -25.46 40.30 -31.75
CA PRO A 651 -24.75 40.00 -32.99
C PRO A 651 -25.29 40.86 -34.15
N ASP A 652 -24.38 41.49 -34.90
CA ASP A 652 -24.66 42.18 -36.16
C ASP A 652 -23.95 41.44 -37.29
N SER A 653 -24.69 41.05 -38.33
CA SER A 653 -24.14 40.31 -39.46
C SER A 653 -22.98 41.04 -40.15
N SER A 654 -22.98 42.37 -40.14
CA SER A 654 -21.91 43.22 -40.71
C SER A 654 -20.64 43.17 -39.86
N VAL A 655 -20.80 42.98 -38.55
CA VAL A 655 -19.69 42.75 -37.61
C VAL A 655 -19.16 41.33 -37.80
N SER A 656 -20.01 40.29 -37.76
CA SER A 656 -19.58 38.89 -37.95
C SER A 656 -18.82 38.68 -39.26
N ASN A 657 -19.32 39.23 -40.36
CA ASN A 657 -18.66 39.15 -41.67
C ASN A 657 -17.28 39.81 -41.70
N ARG A 658 -17.02 40.74 -40.78
CA ARG A 658 -15.80 41.54 -40.76
C ARG A 658 -14.72 41.00 -39.83
N ILE A 659 -15.11 40.45 -38.69
CA ILE A 659 -14.16 39.98 -37.67
C ILE A 659 -14.13 38.46 -37.53
N GLY A 660 -15.08 37.74 -38.15
CA GLY A 660 -15.18 36.29 -38.06
C GLY A 660 -15.66 35.83 -36.69
N ASP A 661 -15.03 34.77 -36.18
CA ASP A 661 -15.29 34.24 -34.85
C ASP A 661 -14.88 35.24 -33.76
N TYR A 662 -15.83 35.59 -32.88
CA TYR A 662 -15.63 36.60 -31.86
C TYR A 662 -14.61 36.16 -30.80
N THR A 663 -14.62 34.89 -30.42
CA THR A 663 -13.67 34.31 -29.47
C THR A 663 -12.24 34.45 -29.99
N GLU A 664 -11.99 34.05 -31.23
CA GLU A 664 -10.67 34.16 -31.87
C GLU A 664 -10.25 35.61 -32.09
N TYR A 665 -11.18 36.48 -32.51
CA TYR A 665 -10.91 37.90 -32.71
C TYR A 665 -10.42 38.58 -31.41
N PHE A 666 -11.11 38.34 -30.30
CA PHE A 666 -10.80 38.99 -29.03
C PHE A 666 -9.58 38.41 -28.34
N LEU A 667 -9.41 37.09 -28.32
CA LEU A 667 -8.22 36.48 -27.74
C LEU A 667 -6.95 36.85 -28.53
N ARG A 668 -7.08 37.10 -29.84
CA ARG A 668 -5.98 37.61 -30.67
C ARG A 668 -5.65 39.08 -30.40
N LEU A 669 -6.67 39.95 -30.26
CA LEU A 669 -6.45 41.38 -30.01
C LEU A 669 -5.99 41.65 -28.58
N PHE A 670 -6.58 40.95 -27.60
CA PHE A 670 -6.32 41.18 -26.18
C PHE A 670 -5.79 39.91 -25.48
N PRO A 671 -4.64 39.36 -25.89
CA PRO A 671 -4.13 38.07 -25.40
C PRO A 671 -3.77 38.07 -23.90
N ALA A 672 -3.59 39.22 -23.26
CA ALA A 672 -3.30 39.34 -21.83
C ALA A 672 -4.54 39.60 -20.96
N LEU A 673 -5.72 39.82 -21.57
CA LEU A 673 -6.91 40.27 -20.84
C LEU A 673 -7.45 39.21 -19.87
N THR A 674 -7.50 37.94 -20.29
CA THR A 674 -8.00 36.84 -19.45
C THR A 674 -7.17 36.69 -18.19
N VAL A 675 -5.84 36.63 -18.35
CA VAL A 675 -4.88 36.53 -17.25
C VAL A 675 -5.01 37.73 -16.30
N TYR A 676 -5.07 38.95 -16.86
CA TYR A 676 -5.22 40.17 -16.07
C TYR A 676 -6.49 40.12 -15.22
N VAL A 677 -7.65 39.87 -15.83
CA VAL A 677 -8.95 39.81 -15.13
C VAL A 677 -8.95 38.72 -14.07
N TYR A 678 -8.43 37.53 -14.40
CA TYR A 678 -8.34 36.40 -13.48
C TYR A 678 -7.49 36.74 -12.25
N ASN A 679 -6.26 37.24 -12.45
CA ASN A 679 -5.37 37.58 -11.35
C ASN A 679 -5.88 38.76 -10.52
N SER A 680 -6.49 39.77 -11.15
CA SER A 680 -7.15 40.87 -10.43
C SER A 680 -8.27 40.40 -9.51
N LEU A 681 -9.07 39.43 -9.95
CA LEU A 681 -10.12 38.85 -9.12
C LEU A 681 -9.55 38.00 -8.00
N CYS A 682 -8.58 37.13 -8.29
CA CYS A 682 -7.93 36.28 -7.28
C CYS A 682 -7.29 37.10 -6.15
N GLN A 683 -6.64 38.22 -6.48
CA GLN A 683 -5.95 39.07 -5.51
C GLN A 683 -6.91 39.97 -4.72
N ASN A 684 -8.18 40.09 -5.16
CA ASN A 684 -9.19 40.85 -4.44
C ASN A 684 -10.03 39.93 -3.54
N PRO A 685 -9.87 39.95 -2.20
CA PRO A 685 -10.56 39.03 -1.30
C PRO A 685 -12.09 39.11 -1.41
N LYS A 686 -12.63 40.27 -1.80
CA LYS A 686 -14.07 40.49 -1.96
C LYS A 686 -14.64 39.83 -3.22
N TYR A 687 -13.83 39.66 -4.26
CA TYR A 687 -14.27 39.20 -5.58
C TYR A 687 -13.57 37.93 -6.06
N SER A 688 -12.73 37.30 -5.23
CA SER A 688 -12.02 36.06 -5.54
C SER A 688 -12.93 34.91 -5.95
N HIS A 689 -14.13 34.82 -5.37
CA HIS A 689 -15.16 33.85 -5.74
C HIS A 689 -15.67 34.00 -7.19
N LEU A 690 -15.40 35.13 -7.85
CA LEU A 690 -15.76 35.35 -9.25
C LEU A 690 -14.74 34.77 -10.24
N ALA A 691 -13.53 34.41 -9.77
CA ALA A 691 -12.42 33.95 -10.60
C ALA A 691 -12.55 32.50 -11.11
N ASP A 692 -13.73 31.88 -11.01
CA ASP A 692 -13.95 30.51 -11.48
C ASP A 692 -14.25 30.48 -12.99
N ILE A 693 -13.39 29.79 -13.76
CA ILE A 693 -13.57 29.57 -15.20
C ILE A 693 -14.17 28.18 -15.40
N GLN A 694 -15.45 28.15 -15.75
CA GLN A 694 -16.15 26.91 -16.05
C GLN A 694 -16.02 26.60 -17.55
N ASP A 695 -15.48 25.43 -17.88
CA ASP A 695 -15.62 24.90 -19.24
C ASP A 695 -17.05 24.36 -19.38
N PRO A 696 -17.86 24.86 -20.34
CA PRO A 696 -19.12 24.21 -20.67
C PRO A 696 -18.78 22.80 -21.18
N SER A 697 -19.18 21.79 -20.44
CA SER A 697 -18.94 20.37 -20.75
C SER A 697 -19.45 19.99 -22.13
#